data_AF-A0A150QR69-F1
#
_entry.id   AF-A0A150QR69-F1
#
_cell.length_a   1.000
_cell.length_b   1.000
_cell.length_c   1.000
_cell.angle_alpha   90.00
_cell.angle_beta   90.00
_cell.angle_gamma   90.00
#
_symmetry.space_group_name_H-M   'P 1'
#
loop_
_entity.id
_entity.type
_entity.pdbx_description
1 polymer ?
#
loop_
_entity_poly.entity_id
_entity_poly.type
_entity_poly.pdbx_seq_one_letter_code
_entity_poly.pdbx_strand_id
1 'polypeptide(L)'
;MEEYRLIRLLGQGGMGQVYLAEDTLLERPVAVKFIASVRPDGPARRRFSMEARAIARLQHPNVVAVHRIGEFEGRPYLVTEFVRGQTLAQLPGPVPWERALVIGLSLARALSAAHRHGVLHRDIKPANVMLTESGDVKLLDFGLAKLLAPEASPADAAPSSGSATSTPGAVAPPFGEGAAGRSRSAVELTGADKIIGTPLYMAPEVLSGEQASCRSDLYAIGALLYELCTGSPPRQTVPDDLSWDEWIIAEPAPLTAGTLLVDPRFADVIGRCLHVDPARRFSSADALADALEQIGDRRAGGVPDGNPYRGLRPFEAEHRGVFFGREPEIHAVLDRLRAERLVVVVGDSGTGKSSLCRAGVLPSAAEGSLGDGRSYATLSLVPGRRPLAALAAALAPLLGGDEAAVELCADDDPGALGRSLQRSLGKERGALIFVDQLEELSTLASPEEAARFGEVIARVSANATGARVLAAVRGDFFTRIAALPGLGEELSRALYLLRPLSPEAMRTAITGPARSKSFAFDPEELVDELVASAIRAPGGLPLLQFAMAELWDARDLARSRITASALDAIGGVAGALARHADGVLSRLLPEQRRAARRVLLQLVTPEGMRARRTDAELDDDDPATRASIDALVRGRLLVASEASGETAYEVAHEALVQGWDSLRRWLDADGEKRPVRERVAAAAAEWIRLGRSQEALWGDRQLAEAAVIGEDELPAQTGEFLRTSRKIAARRRRWRRALIVGVPLVIGLSAAGLRIQARHELDRTIAGYLEAGSAAFADGRRRKAEADELRREAFARFDAAGTARAEDAGAAQAQAEATWASAIEASRRADDALSRAEQLFNDGLRVEPARPDLRDLLGDVLVERIGLAELFHADERRTELVRQLDGHDDDRSRRGGLARVPRLSVEASPAGAEVRLERYERAGSARRLVPLGSLGRAPLHDLDITPGPGSYRLTFVAEGRAEVRWPLVLARGERLRVAVELPARDAVPEGYVYVPPGRFLFGSADVEQLRRGLLAAQPLHEVRTGGFLIGRTEVTYAAWIRFLDDLPPSLRDKHTPGARSRQWAQELERLPDGDWQLALELNAARRQVPRGELAWFTGRSLRERQDWQRFPVAAISLPDAEAYVHWLDRTGRLRGARLCSEHEWERAARGADDRRFPHGDALAPDDANFDETYGRKPQSFGPDEVGSHPASESPFGVLDMTGNVYEWTRSAAAPDEAIVRGGAWYYDQLSVSIPNRTVVEPETRDVTIGLRVCADFPPR
;
A
#
# COMPACT_ATOMS: atom_id res chain seq x y z
N MET A 1 -29.63 3.61 -2.16
CA MET A 1 -29.84 4.90 -1.46
C MET A 1 -30.62 4.75 -0.15
N GLU A 2 -31.04 3.54 0.25
CA GLU A 2 -31.82 3.31 1.48
C GLU A 2 -31.05 3.67 2.78
N GLU A 3 -29.71 3.72 2.71
CA GLU A 3 -28.80 4.03 3.84
C GLU A 3 -28.43 5.53 3.96
N TYR A 4 -28.85 6.39 3.02
CA TYR A 4 -28.51 7.83 3.06
C TYR A 4 -29.77 8.68 2.93
N ARG A 5 -30.11 9.41 4.00
CA ARG A 5 -31.22 10.36 4.01
C ARG A 5 -30.71 11.74 3.59
N LEU A 6 -31.09 12.21 2.39
CA LEU A 6 -30.75 13.57 1.95
C LEU A 6 -31.47 14.61 2.83
N ILE A 7 -30.72 15.53 3.43
CA ILE A 7 -31.24 16.58 4.32
C ILE A 7 -31.49 17.87 3.53
N ARG A 8 -30.46 18.40 2.85
CA ARG A 8 -30.57 19.66 2.09
C ARG A 8 -29.50 19.76 1.00
N LEU A 9 -29.79 20.52 -0.06
CA LEU A 9 -28.81 20.84 -1.09
C LEU A 9 -27.74 21.80 -0.54
N LEU A 10 -26.47 21.47 -0.74
CA LEU A 10 -25.30 22.29 -0.37
C LEU A 10 -24.80 23.14 -1.54
N GLY A 11 -24.89 22.63 -2.77
CA GLY A 11 -24.47 23.36 -3.97
C GLY A 11 -24.88 22.65 -5.26
N GLN A 12 -25.05 23.43 -6.33
CA GLN A 12 -25.38 22.95 -7.68
C GLN A 12 -24.47 23.66 -8.69
N GLY A 13 -23.83 22.90 -9.58
CA GLY A 13 -22.96 23.44 -10.62
C GLY A 13 -22.97 22.58 -11.88
N GLY A 14 -22.18 22.95 -12.89
CA GLY A 14 -22.13 22.27 -14.20
C GLY A 14 -21.71 20.78 -14.16
N MET A 15 -21.16 20.32 -13.04
CA MET A 15 -20.68 18.95 -12.83
C MET A 15 -21.60 18.10 -11.94
N GLY A 16 -22.65 18.65 -11.33
CA GLY A 16 -23.49 17.88 -10.41
C GLY A 16 -24.21 18.67 -9.33
N GLN A 17 -24.93 17.94 -8.48
CA GLN A 17 -25.61 18.43 -7.28
C GLN A 17 -24.99 17.79 -6.03
N VAL A 18 -24.65 18.60 -5.04
CA VAL A 18 -24.09 18.15 -3.76
C VAL A 18 -25.12 18.37 -2.67
N TYR A 19 -25.45 17.31 -1.93
CA TYR A 19 -26.40 17.31 -0.83
C TYR A 19 -25.69 17.02 0.49
N LEU A 20 -26.13 17.67 1.56
CA LEU A 20 -25.92 17.18 2.92
C LEU A 20 -26.89 16.01 3.13
N ALA A 21 -26.36 14.88 3.58
CA ALA A 21 -27.15 13.72 3.93
C ALA A 21 -26.76 13.18 5.30
N GLU A 22 -27.64 12.38 5.88
CA GLU A 22 -27.39 11.58 7.07
C GLU A 22 -27.18 10.13 6.63
N ASP A 23 -26.04 9.56 7.00
CA ASP A 23 -25.80 8.11 6.94
C ASP A 23 -26.63 7.48 8.06
N THR A 24 -27.73 6.81 7.71
CA THR A 24 -28.72 6.31 8.68
C THR A 24 -28.24 5.07 9.42
N LEU A 25 -27.20 4.41 8.93
CA LEU A 25 -26.58 3.25 9.57
C LEU A 25 -25.54 3.68 10.61
N LEU A 26 -24.77 4.74 10.30
CA LEU A 26 -23.66 5.22 11.12
C LEU A 26 -23.96 6.52 11.89
N GLU A 27 -25.19 7.04 11.79
CA GLU A 27 -25.70 8.24 12.47
C GLU A 27 -24.76 9.47 12.33
N ARG A 28 -24.26 9.72 11.12
CA ARG A 28 -23.32 10.82 10.86
C ARG A 28 -23.67 11.66 9.63
N PRO A 29 -23.33 12.96 9.61
CA PRO A 29 -23.50 13.79 8.43
C PRO A 29 -22.45 13.46 7.37
N VAL A 30 -22.89 13.33 6.12
CA VAL A 30 -22.05 13.08 4.94
C VAL A 30 -22.44 14.04 3.81
N ALA A 31 -21.51 14.27 2.87
CA ALA A 31 -21.82 14.99 1.64
C ALA A 31 -22.02 13.98 0.50
N VAL A 32 -23.17 14.03 -0.16
CA VAL A 32 -23.51 13.17 -1.30
C VAL A 32 -23.51 14.00 -2.55
N LYS A 33 -22.55 13.75 -3.44
CA LYS A 33 -22.44 14.43 -4.74
C LYS A 33 -22.95 13.53 -5.85
N PHE A 34 -24.05 13.92 -6.48
CA PHE A 34 -24.52 13.35 -7.73
C PHE A 34 -23.86 14.07 -8.88
N ILE A 35 -23.32 13.33 -9.84
CA ILE A 35 -22.68 13.92 -11.01
C ILE A 35 -23.73 14.17 -12.10
N ALA A 36 -23.66 15.33 -12.78
CA ALA A 36 -24.70 15.86 -13.66
C ALA A 36 -24.99 15.04 -14.95
N SER A 37 -26.04 15.47 -15.65
CA SER A 37 -27.12 14.80 -16.42
C SER A 37 -26.80 13.83 -17.57
N VAL A 38 -25.56 13.45 -17.83
CA VAL A 38 -25.23 12.49 -18.90
C VAL A 38 -24.99 11.12 -18.28
N ARG A 39 -25.70 10.07 -18.72
CA ARG A 39 -25.29 8.68 -18.44
C ARG A 39 -23.93 8.50 -19.11
N PRO A 40 -22.82 8.44 -18.35
CA PRO A 40 -21.53 8.41 -18.99
C PRO A 40 -21.37 7.10 -19.76
N ASP A 41 -20.69 7.13 -20.89
CA ASP A 41 -20.39 5.93 -21.66
C ASP A 41 -19.48 4.96 -20.87
N GLY A 42 -19.35 3.72 -21.35
CA GLY A 42 -18.52 2.69 -20.70
C GLY A 42 -17.10 3.16 -20.35
N PRO A 43 -16.36 3.82 -21.26
CA PRO A 43 -15.03 4.35 -20.99
C PRO A 43 -14.98 5.45 -19.92
N ALA A 44 -15.89 6.43 -19.98
CA ALA A 44 -16.00 7.47 -18.96
C ALA A 44 -16.33 6.88 -17.59
N ARG A 45 -17.25 5.90 -17.52
CA ARG A 45 -17.59 5.15 -16.30
C ARG A 45 -16.39 4.38 -15.74
N ARG A 46 -15.58 3.74 -16.60
CA ARG A 46 -14.35 3.04 -16.19
C ARG A 46 -13.30 4.00 -15.64
N ARG A 47 -13.01 5.11 -16.35
CA ARG A 47 -12.08 6.15 -15.87
C ARG A 47 -12.53 6.75 -14.54
N PHE A 48 -13.82 7.08 -14.43
CA PHE A 48 -14.43 7.56 -13.20
C PHE A 48 -14.30 6.54 -12.06
N SER A 49 -14.60 5.26 -12.29
CA SER A 49 -14.52 4.22 -11.27
C SER A 49 -13.08 3.94 -10.82
N MET A 50 -12.11 3.95 -11.74
CA MET A 50 -10.70 3.75 -11.42
C MET A 50 -10.14 4.90 -10.59
N GLU A 51 -10.34 6.15 -11.00
CA GLU A 51 -9.86 7.31 -10.25
C GLU A 51 -10.62 7.49 -8.93
N ALA A 52 -11.94 7.24 -8.90
CA ALA A 52 -12.72 7.31 -7.67
C ALA A 52 -12.24 6.25 -6.64
N ARG A 53 -11.92 5.02 -7.07
CA ARG A 53 -11.34 3.99 -6.19
C ARG A 53 -9.95 4.36 -5.68
N ALA A 54 -9.13 5.01 -6.50
CA ALA A 54 -7.81 5.48 -6.09
C ALA A 54 -7.92 6.59 -5.02
N ILE A 55 -8.87 7.52 -5.18
CA ILE A 55 -9.16 8.55 -4.17
C ILE A 55 -9.75 7.94 -2.89
N ALA A 56 -10.60 6.90 -2.99
CA ALA A 56 -11.17 6.24 -1.81
C ALA A 56 -10.13 5.53 -0.92
N ARG A 57 -8.96 5.19 -1.47
CA ARG A 57 -7.82 4.65 -0.70
C ARG A 57 -6.97 5.74 -0.07
N LEU A 58 -7.19 7.00 -0.44
CA LEU A 58 -6.43 8.13 0.05
C LEU A 58 -6.95 8.57 1.42
N GLN A 59 -6.12 8.43 2.46
CA GLN A 59 -6.40 8.97 3.79
C GLN A 59 -5.33 10.01 4.11
N HIS A 60 -5.72 11.28 4.18
CA HIS A 60 -4.83 12.38 4.50
C HIS A 60 -5.61 13.53 5.16
N PRO A 61 -5.08 14.21 6.20
CA PRO A 61 -5.82 15.28 6.90
C PRO A 61 -6.26 16.42 5.98
N ASN A 62 -5.42 16.80 5.02
CA ASN A 62 -5.72 17.87 4.05
C ASN A 62 -6.50 17.43 2.81
N VAL A 63 -7.00 16.19 2.76
CA VAL A 63 -7.84 15.70 1.66
C VAL A 63 -9.19 15.23 2.18
N VAL A 64 -10.26 15.52 1.42
CA VAL A 64 -11.60 15.04 1.76
C VAL A 64 -11.68 13.52 1.74
N ALA A 65 -12.11 12.91 2.85
CA ALA A 65 -12.28 11.46 2.93
C ALA A 65 -13.49 11.00 2.09
N VAL A 66 -13.29 10.02 1.21
CA VAL A 66 -14.37 9.36 0.46
C VAL A 66 -14.85 8.15 1.26
N HIS A 67 -16.15 8.10 1.56
CA HIS A 67 -16.77 7.00 2.31
C HIS A 67 -17.37 5.95 1.38
N ARG A 68 -17.96 6.36 0.25
CA ARG A 68 -18.59 5.44 -0.70
C ARG A 68 -18.65 6.01 -2.09
N ILE A 69 -18.62 5.12 -3.07
CA ILE A 69 -18.93 5.42 -4.47
C ILE A 69 -20.04 4.45 -4.88
N GLY A 70 -21.02 4.94 -5.61
CA GLY A 70 -22.13 4.10 -6.07
C GLY A 70 -22.80 4.66 -7.32
N GLU A 71 -23.83 3.95 -7.75
CA GLU A 71 -24.71 4.36 -8.84
C GLU A 71 -26.15 4.34 -8.33
N PHE A 72 -26.90 5.38 -8.66
CA PHE A 72 -28.33 5.48 -8.36
C PHE A 72 -29.05 5.87 -9.65
N GLU A 73 -29.98 5.02 -10.12
CA GLU A 73 -30.76 5.23 -11.35
C GLU A 73 -29.93 5.55 -12.61
N GLY A 74 -28.75 4.93 -12.73
CA GLY A 74 -27.86 5.15 -13.87
C GLY A 74 -26.92 6.35 -13.72
N ARG A 75 -26.93 7.04 -12.56
CA ARG A 75 -26.09 8.22 -12.27
C ARG A 75 -25.06 7.90 -11.18
N PRO A 76 -23.77 8.15 -11.43
CA PRO A 76 -22.76 7.96 -10.41
C PRO A 76 -22.92 9.00 -9.29
N TYR A 77 -22.76 8.54 -8.06
CA TYR A 77 -22.70 9.40 -6.89
C TYR A 77 -21.48 9.06 -6.02
N LEU A 78 -20.99 10.09 -5.34
CA LEU A 78 -19.87 10.02 -4.41
C LEU A 78 -20.35 10.46 -3.03
N VAL A 79 -20.04 9.67 -2.00
CA VAL A 79 -20.29 10.01 -0.60
C VAL A 79 -18.94 10.34 0.05
N THR A 80 -18.81 11.55 0.57
CA THR A 80 -17.60 12.01 1.27
C THR A 80 -17.92 12.46 2.68
N GLU A 81 -16.88 12.70 3.48
CA GLU A 81 -17.02 13.42 4.74
C GLU A 81 -17.71 14.78 4.49
N PHE A 82 -18.60 15.17 5.40
CA PHE A 82 -19.18 16.51 5.38
C PHE A 82 -18.24 17.47 6.13
N VAL A 83 -17.54 18.31 5.38
CA VAL A 83 -16.63 19.32 5.95
C VAL A 83 -17.42 20.58 6.33
N ARG A 84 -17.30 21.01 7.59
CA ARG A 84 -17.87 22.26 8.08
C ARG A 84 -16.85 23.37 7.97
N GLY A 85 -17.19 24.43 7.24
CA GLY A 85 -16.29 25.54 6.99
C GLY A 85 -16.74 26.41 5.82
N GLN A 86 -15.82 27.25 5.34
CA GLN A 86 -16.04 28.12 4.19
C GLN A 86 -15.02 27.83 3.09
N THR A 87 -15.42 27.99 1.83
CA THR A 87 -14.50 27.81 0.70
C THR A 87 -13.52 28.99 0.62
N LEU A 88 -12.33 28.80 0.04
CA LEU A 88 -11.40 29.92 -0.16
C LEU A 88 -11.98 30.98 -1.11
N ALA A 89 -12.91 30.61 -2.01
CA ALA A 89 -13.63 31.55 -2.87
C ALA A 89 -14.48 32.57 -2.09
N GLN A 90 -14.85 32.25 -0.84
CA GLN A 90 -15.62 33.12 0.04
C GLN A 90 -14.73 33.97 0.95
N LEU A 91 -13.40 33.77 0.93
CA LEU A 91 -12.49 34.60 1.72
C LEU A 91 -12.38 36.00 1.09
N PRO A 92 -12.49 37.07 1.91
CA PRO A 92 -12.17 38.41 1.44
C PRO A 92 -10.66 38.50 1.17
N GLY A 93 -10.29 38.79 -0.08
CA GLY A 93 -8.90 39.04 -0.48
C GLY A 93 -8.52 40.54 -0.42
N PRO A 94 -7.21 40.87 -0.42
CA PRO A 94 -6.06 39.96 -0.37
C PRO A 94 -5.85 39.38 1.03
N VAL A 95 -5.38 38.13 1.07
CA VAL A 95 -5.07 37.39 2.30
C VAL A 95 -3.60 37.66 2.67
N PRO A 96 -3.26 37.88 3.96
CA PRO A 96 -1.87 37.99 4.39
C PRO A 96 -1.05 36.79 3.90
N TRP A 97 0.14 37.05 3.36
CA TRP A 97 0.95 36.01 2.71
C TRP A 97 1.32 34.88 3.65
N GLU A 98 1.36 35.14 4.96
CA GLU A 98 1.55 34.14 6.01
C GLU A 98 0.44 33.10 6.04
N ARG A 99 -0.80 33.58 5.91
CA ARG A 99 -1.97 32.72 5.86
C ARG A 99 -2.05 32.02 4.51
N ALA A 100 -1.66 32.69 3.41
CA ALA A 100 -1.52 32.05 2.11
C ALA A 100 -0.42 30.96 2.10
N LEU A 101 0.68 31.16 2.82
CA LEU A 101 1.75 30.18 2.98
C LEU A 101 1.27 28.91 3.68
N VAL A 102 0.54 29.05 4.81
CA VAL A 102 -0.06 27.90 5.53
C VAL A 102 -1.04 27.13 4.65
N ILE A 103 -1.84 27.85 3.86
CA ILE A 103 -2.76 27.24 2.89
C ILE A 103 -1.97 26.50 1.80
N GLY A 104 -0.95 27.13 1.22
CA GLY A 104 -0.10 26.54 0.19
C GLY A 104 0.60 25.28 0.66
N LEU A 105 1.13 25.30 1.88
CA LEU A 105 1.79 24.14 2.47
C LEU A 105 0.81 22.97 2.67
N SER A 106 -0.38 23.25 3.19
CA SER A 106 -1.43 22.24 3.37
C SER A 106 -1.88 21.61 2.04
N LEU A 107 -1.98 22.43 0.98
CA LEU A 107 -2.32 21.97 -0.37
C LEU A 107 -1.17 21.16 -1.02
N ALA A 108 0.09 21.57 -0.82
CA ALA A 108 1.24 20.82 -1.32
C ALA A 108 1.32 19.42 -0.68
N ARG A 109 1.06 19.32 0.63
CA ARG A 109 0.98 18.02 1.34
C ARG A 109 -0.18 17.16 0.84
N ALA A 110 -1.35 17.77 0.62
CA ALA A 110 -2.51 17.08 0.03
C ALA A 110 -2.19 16.48 -1.35
N LEU A 111 -1.52 17.25 -2.22
CA LEU A 111 -1.11 16.75 -3.54
C LEU A 111 0.02 15.72 -3.47
N SER A 112 0.99 15.88 -2.58
CA SER A 112 2.03 14.86 -2.36
C SER A 112 1.40 13.49 -2.03
N ALA A 113 0.41 13.48 -1.12
CA ALA A 113 -0.33 12.26 -0.81
C ALA A 113 -1.03 11.67 -2.05
N ALA A 114 -1.71 12.51 -2.85
CA ALA A 114 -2.42 12.08 -4.05
C ALA A 114 -1.48 11.57 -5.16
N HIS A 115 -0.41 12.31 -5.47
CA HIS A 115 0.55 12.00 -6.52
C HIS A 115 1.30 10.69 -6.23
N ARG A 116 1.62 10.39 -4.97
CA ARG A 116 2.21 9.09 -4.57
C ARG A 116 1.31 7.88 -4.86
N HIS A 117 0.00 8.09 -4.94
CA HIS A 117 -0.98 7.07 -5.31
C HIS A 117 -1.36 7.12 -6.80
N GLY A 118 -0.63 7.90 -7.62
CA GLY A 118 -0.88 8.05 -9.05
C GLY A 118 -2.14 8.86 -9.37
N VAL A 119 -2.67 9.64 -8.42
CA VAL A 119 -3.91 10.42 -8.58
C VAL A 119 -3.57 11.89 -8.82
N LEU A 120 -4.10 12.47 -9.91
CA LEU A 120 -4.02 13.91 -10.21
C LEU A 120 -5.31 14.62 -9.79
N HIS A 121 -5.21 15.88 -9.35
CA HIS A 121 -6.40 16.63 -8.93
C HIS A 121 -7.17 17.24 -10.12
N ARG A 122 -6.46 17.85 -11.08
CA ARG A 122 -6.98 18.41 -12.35
C ARG A 122 -8.00 19.55 -12.26
N ASP A 123 -8.50 19.92 -11.08
CA ASP A 123 -9.43 21.05 -10.90
C ASP A 123 -9.17 21.85 -9.62
N ILE A 124 -7.91 22.19 -9.34
CA ILE A 124 -7.58 23.01 -8.15
C ILE A 124 -8.02 24.46 -8.41
N LYS A 125 -8.87 24.99 -7.52
CA LYS A 125 -9.39 26.36 -7.53
C LYS A 125 -9.93 26.73 -6.15
N PRO A 126 -10.11 28.02 -5.81
CA PRO A 126 -10.56 28.45 -4.49
C PRO A 126 -11.89 27.83 -4.02
N ALA A 127 -12.80 27.48 -4.94
CA ALA A 127 -14.07 26.83 -4.62
C ALA A 127 -13.93 25.36 -4.19
N ASN A 128 -12.84 24.69 -4.58
CA ASN A 128 -12.56 23.28 -4.26
C ASN A 128 -11.59 23.15 -3.06
N VAL A 129 -11.33 24.24 -2.34
CA VAL A 129 -10.53 24.22 -1.12
C VAL A 129 -11.36 24.81 0.00
N MET A 130 -11.51 24.06 1.09
CA MET A 130 -12.29 24.48 2.24
C MET A 130 -11.38 24.74 3.45
N LEU A 131 -11.64 25.87 4.10
CA LEU A 131 -11.09 26.20 5.40
C LEU A 131 -12.12 25.77 6.45
N THR A 132 -11.76 24.81 7.30
CA THR A 132 -12.67 24.29 8.34
C THR A 132 -12.87 25.32 9.46
N GLU A 133 -13.89 25.11 10.30
CA GLU A 133 -14.07 25.90 11.53
C GLU A 133 -12.88 25.81 12.49
N SER A 134 -12.13 24.69 12.48
CA SER A 134 -10.88 24.50 13.23
C SER A 134 -9.66 25.20 12.61
N GLY A 135 -9.80 25.78 11.42
CA GLY A 135 -8.72 26.46 10.69
C GLY A 135 -7.87 25.54 9.81
N ASP A 136 -8.25 24.28 9.67
CA ASP A 136 -7.59 23.32 8.78
C ASP A 136 -7.96 23.56 7.31
N VAL A 137 -7.06 23.17 6.40
CA VAL A 137 -7.31 23.24 4.96
C VAL A 137 -7.60 21.84 4.44
N LYS A 138 -8.76 21.68 3.79
CA LYS A 138 -9.14 20.44 3.10
C LYS A 138 -9.34 20.70 1.62
N LEU A 139 -8.64 19.91 0.80
CA LEU A 139 -8.82 19.83 -0.64
C LEU A 139 -10.04 18.95 -0.94
N LEU A 140 -11.02 19.53 -1.62
CA LEU A 140 -12.27 18.93 -2.02
C LEU A 140 -12.25 18.62 -3.52
N ASP A 141 -13.14 17.72 -3.96
CA ASP A 141 -13.53 17.62 -5.37
C ASP A 141 -12.37 17.42 -6.36
N PHE A 142 -11.67 16.28 -6.24
CA PHE A 142 -10.84 15.75 -7.33
C PHE A 142 -11.68 15.72 -8.60
N GLY A 143 -11.10 16.13 -9.73
CA GLY A 143 -11.76 16.39 -11.01
C GLY A 143 -12.42 15.19 -11.70
N LEU A 144 -12.97 14.24 -10.95
CA LEU A 144 -13.70 13.05 -11.37
C LEU A 144 -14.83 13.34 -12.38
N ALA A 145 -15.46 14.51 -12.32
CA ALA A 145 -16.45 14.91 -13.31
C ALA A 145 -15.84 15.30 -14.67
N LYS A 146 -14.57 15.71 -14.72
CA LYS A 146 -13.85 15.98 -15.97
C LYS A 146 -13.49 14.71 -16.73
N LEU A 147 -13.42 13.57 -16.04
CA LEU A 147 -13.29 12.24 -16.66
C LEU A 147 -14.52 11.81 -17.45
N LEU A 148 -15.65 12.45 -17.16
CA LEU A 148 -16.97 12.13 -17.67
C LEU A 148 -17.40 13.04 -18.82
N ALA A 149 -16.58 14.03 -19.19
CA ALA A 149 -16.84 14.93 -20.30
C ALA A 149 -16.29 14.34 -21.62
N PRO A 150 -17.01 14.47 -22.74
CA PRO A 150 -16.52 14.05 -24.05
C PRO A 150 -15.38 14.96 -24.52
N GLU A 151 -14.31 14.39 -25.07
CA GLU A 151 -13.20 15.15 -25.65
C GLU A 151 -13.69 15.96 -26.86
N ALA A 152 -13.42 17.27 -26.87
CA ALA A 152 -13.80 18.14 -27.98
C ALA A 152 -12.86 17.92 -29.18
N SER A 153 -13.43 17.58 -30.34
CA SER A 153 -12.70 17.46 -31.61
C SER A 153 -12.31 18.85 -32.16
N PRO A 154 -11.06 19.04 -32.65
CA PRO A 154 -10.55 20.35 -33.11
C PRO A 154 -10.95 20.75 -34.55
N ALA A 155 -11.98 20.15 -35.13
CA ALA A 155 -12.50 20.54 -36.44
C ALA A 155 -13.90 21.16 -36.28
N ASP A 156 -13.98 22.49 -36.40
CA ASP A 156 -15.12 23.28 -36.89
C ASP A 156 -15.02 24.70 -36.33
N ALA A 157 -14.17 25.50 -36.98
CA ALA A 157 -14.17 26.95 -36.84
C ALA A 157 -14.36 27.56 -38.24
N ALA A 158 -15.62 27.84 -38.59
CA ALA A 158 -15.99 28.83 -39.58
C ALA A 158 -17.33 29.49 -39.16
N PRO A 159 -17.53 30.79 -39.42
CA PRO A 159 -18.44 31.62 -38.64
C PRO A 159 -19.85 31.66 -39.26
N SER A 160 -20.89 31.62 -38.42
CA SER A 160 -22.24 32.01 -38.83
C SER A 160 -22.83 33.04 -37.87
N SER A 161 -23.16 34.18 -38.46
CA SER A 161 -23.77 35.38 -37.92
C SER A 161 -25.17 35.19 -37.32
N GLY A 162 -25.38 35.85 -36.18
CA GLY A 162 -26.61 36.43 -35.59
C GLY A 162 -28.01 36.01 -36.03
N SER A 163 -28.90 35.78 -35.06
CA SER A 163 -29.81 36.84 -34.57
C SER A 163 -30.60 36.35 -33.35
N ALA A 164 -30.84 37.27 -32.43
CA ALA A 164 -31.65 37.07 -31.23
C ALA A 164 -33.14 37.28 -31.54
N THR A 165 -34.02 36.49 -30.92
CA THR A 165 -35.37 36.97 -30.56
C THR A 165 -35.91 36.25 -29.31
N SER A 166 -36.52 37.08 -28.47
CA SER A 166 -37.05 36.98 -27.10
C SER A 166 -38.27 36.06 -26.87
N THR A 167 -38.27 35.36 -25.71
CA THR A 167 -39.27 35.20 -24.59
C THR A 167 -40.81 35.25 -24.85
N PRO A 168 -41.74 34.98 -23.87
CA PRO A 168 -41.69 34.33 -22.52
C PRO A 168 -42.94 33.45 -22.12
N GLY A 169 -42.91 32.86 -20.90
CA GLY A 169 -44.11 32.51 -20.09
C GLY A 169 -43.79 31.51 -18.96
N ALA A 170 -43.36 31.96 -17.76
CA ALA A 170 -44.16 32.24 -16.55
C ALA A 170 -44.72 30.95 -15.89
N VAL A 171 -44.62 30.65 -14.58
CA VAL A 171 -44.89 31.46 -13.38
C VAL A 171 -44.26 30.75 -12.14
N ALA A 172 -43.53 31.50 -11.31
CA ALA A 172 -43.41 31.30 -9.85
C ALA A 172 -44.44 32.25 -9.18
N PRO A 173 -44.87 32.14 -7.90
CA PRO A 173 -43.99 32.31 -6.71
C PRO A 173 -44.65 31.69 -5.42
N PRO A 174 -44.51 32.16 -4.15
CA PRO A 174 -43.60 33.14 -3.53
C PRO A 174 -43.09 32.86 -2.08
N PHE A 175 -42.16 33.73 -1.64
CA PHE A 175 -41.76 34.15 -0.26
C PHE A 175 -40.83 33.24 0.57
N GLY A 176 -39.75 33.74 1.20
CA GLY A 176 -39.23 35.12 1.27
C GLY A 176 -37.98 35.24 2.17
N GLU A 177 -37.10 36.19 1.78
CA GLU A 177 -36.30 37.17 2.56
C GLU A 177 -35.41 36.69 3.75
N GLY A 178 -34.12 37.07 3.87
CA GLY A 178 -33.30 37.99 3.10
C GLY A 178 -31.87 38.17 3.66
N ALA A 179 -31.04 38.79 2.79
CA ALA A 179 -29.77 39.49 2.99
C ALA A 179 -28.50 38.71 3.39
N ALA A 180 -27.29 38.98 2.89
CA ALA A 180 -26.77 39.59 1.67
C ALA A 180 -25.23 39.44 1.79
N GLY A 181 -24.60 38.69 0.89
CA GLY A 181 -23.15 38.58 0.78
C GLY A 181 -22.78 38.46 -0.69
N ARG A 182 -22.16 39.51 -1.23
CA ARG A 182 -21.86 39.71 -2.66
C ARG A 182 -21.10 38.53 -3.26
N SER A 183 -21.75 37.74 -4.12
CA SER A 183 -21.07 36.79 -5.00
C SER A 183 -20.44 37.58 -6.16
N ARG A 184 -19.11 37.53 -6.29
CA ARG A 184 -18.38 38.08 -7.43
C ARG A 184 -18.81 37.29 -8.68
N SER A 185 -19.59 37.94 -9.54
CA SER A 185 -20.10 37.35 -10.78
C SER A 185 -18.96 36.92 -11.69
N ALA A 186 -19.09 35.72 -12.26
CA ALA A 186 -18.20 35.18 -13.28
C ALA A 186 -18.06 36.17 -14.45
N VAL A 187 -16.83 36.48 -14.81
CA VAL A 187 -16.48 37.26 -16.00
C VAL A 187 -16.74 36.38 -17.22
N GLU A 188 -17.61 36.83 -18.12
CA GLU A 188 -17.99 36.14 -19.36
C GLU A 188 -16.81 36.14 -20.34
N LEU A 189 -16.24 34.95 -20.60
CA LEU A 189 -15.35 34.68 -21.72
C LEU A 189 -16.21 34.18 -22.89
N THR A 190 -16.68 35.11 -23.73
CA THR A 190 -17.47 34.82 -24.93
C THR A 190 -16.58 34.21 -26.02
N GLY A 191 -16.39 32.89 -25.94
CA GLY A 191 -15.63 32.09 -26.90
C GLY A 191 -15.29 30.66 -26.44
N ALA A 192 -15.62 30.29 -25.20
CA ALA A 192 -15.13 29.08 -24.53
C ALA A 192 -16.14 27.92 -24.44
N ASP A 193 -16.86 27.58 -25.52
CA ASP A 193 -17.80 26.45 -25.52
C ASP A 193 -17.13 25.05 -25.59
N LYS A 194 -15.79 24.96 -25.53
CA LYS A 194 -15.04 23.68 -25.65
C LYS A 194 -13.95 23.42 -24.59
N ILE A 195 -13.82 24.22 -23.53
CA ILE A 195 -12.80 24.01 -22.49
C ILE A 195 -13.45 23.61 -21.16
N ILE A 196 -13.12 22.41 -20.66
CA ILE A 196 -13.74 21.82 -19.46
C ILE A 196 -12.96 22.20 -18.18
N GLY A 197 -13.41 23.25 -17.51
CA GLY A 197 -12.96 23.74 -16.18
C GLY A 197 -12.85 25.27 -16.14
N THR A 198 -12.40 25.86 -15.01
CA THR A 198 -12.22 27.32 -14.92
C THR A 198 -10.87 27.71 -15.52
N PRO A 199 -10.81 28.36 -16.70
CA PRO A 199 -9.55 28.56 -17.45
C PRO A 199 -8.46 29.31 -16.66
N LEU A 200 -8.87 30.13 -15.69
CA LEU A 200 -8.00 31.02 -14.89
C LEU A 200 -6.93 30.30 -14.05
N TYR A 201 -7.13 29.01 -13.75
CA TYR A 201 -6.22 28.21 -12.91
C TYR A 201 -5.56 27.05 -13.68
N MET A 202 -5.92 26.84 -14.94
CA MET A 202 -5.36 25.76 -15.75
C MET A 202 -3.93 26.09 -16.17
N ALA A 203 -3.09 25.06 -16.19
CA ALA A 203 -1.74 25.16 -16.69
C ALA A 203 -1.73 25.39 -18.22
N PRO A 204 -0.76 26.15 -18.78
CA PRO A 204 -0.68 26.42 -20.20
C PRO A 204 -0.75 25.18 -21.09
N GLU A 205 -0.05 24.11 -20.72
CA GLU A 205 -0.07 22.84 -21.47
C GLU A 205 -1.48 22.21 -21.51
N VAL A 206 -2.26 22.34 -20.43
CA VAL A 206 -3.63 21.82 -20.37
C VAL A 206 -4.58 22.69 -21.22
N LEU A 207 -4.37 24.01 -21.24
CA LEU A 207 -5.12 24.93 -22.10
C LEU A 207 -4.83 24.71 -23.60
N SER A 208 -3.61 24.28 -23.94
CA SER A 208 -3.22 23.87 -25.30
C SER A 208 -3.68 22.46 -25.68
N GLY A 209 -4.37 21.74 -24.78
CA GLY A 209 -4.92 20.40 -25.05
C GLY A 209 -3.98 19.23 -24.75
N GLU A 210 -2.83 19.47 -24.11
CA GLU A 210 -1.95 18.40 -23.63
C GLU A 210 -2.50 17.70 -22.37
N GLN A 211 -2.01 16.49 -22.06
CA GLN A 211 -2.46 15.75 -20.88
C GLN A 211 -1.94 16.39 -19.59
N ALA A 212 -2.84 16.57 -18.61
CA ALA A 212 -2.48 17.05 -17.30
C ALA A 212 -1.48 16.11 -16.59
N SER A 213 -0.49 16.71 -15.92
CA SER A 213 0.54 16.01 -15.15
C SER A 213 0.58 16.51 -13.70
N CYS A 214 1.45 15.91 -12.86
CA CYS A 214 1.70 16.44 -11.51
C CYS A 214 2.10 17.92 -11.54
N ARG A 215 2.88 18.34 -12.56
CA ARG A 215 3.35 19.73 -12.73
C ARG A 215 2.23 20.68 -13.15
N SER A 216 1.13 20.16 -13.70
CA SER A 216 -0.07 20.95 -14.02
C SER A 216 -0.86 21.27 -12.75
N ASP A 217 -0.95 20.34 -11.79
CA ASP A 217 -1.55 20.62 -10.46
C ASP A 217 -0.72 21.65 -9.67
N LEU A 218 0.62 21.62 -9.79
CA LEU A 218 1.50 22.59 -9.12
C LEU A 218 1.32 24.02 -9.67
N TYR A 219 1.09 24.15 -10.99
CA TYR A 219 0.72 25.44 -11.58
C TYR A 219 -0.59 25.97 -11.00
N ALA A 220 -1.60 25.11 -10.88
CA ALA A 220 -2.90 25.50 -10.33
C ALA A 220 -2.82 25.94 -8.86
N ILE A 221 -1.97 25.30 -8.03
CA ILE A 221 -1.63 25.82 -6.69
C ILE A 221 -0.98 27.19 -6.78
N GLY A 222 -0.01 27.39 -7.68
CA GLY A 222 0.65 28.68 -7.89
C GLY A 222 -0.35 29.78 -8.23
N ALA A 223 -1.30 29.51 -9.12
CA ALA A 223 -2.34 30.46 -9.52
C ALA A 223 -3.30 30.80 -8.37
N LEU A 224 -3.67 29.79 -7.56
CA LEU A 224 -4.48 29.99 -6.36
C LEU A 224 -3.75 30.85 -5.31
N LEU A 225 -2.47 30.57 -5.05
CA LEU A 225 -1.67 31.35 -4.09
C LEU A 225 -1.45 32.79 -4.56
N TYR A 226 -1.23 32.98 -5.86
CA TYR A 226 -1.16 34.31 -6.47
C TYR A 226 -2.46 35.09 -6.24
N GLU A 227 -3.62 34.46 -6.46
CA GLU A 227 -4.92 35.10 -6.21
C GLU A 227 -5.12 35.45 -4.73
N LEU A 228 -4.74 34.56 -3.81
CA LEU A 228 -4.84 34.86 -2.38
C LEU A 228 -4.00 36.09 -2.01
N CYS A 229 -2.79 36.20 -2.53
CA CYS A 229 -1.89 37.33 -2.22
C CYS A 229 -2.28 38.64 -2.89
N THR A 230 -2.87 38.60 -4.09
CA THR A 230 -3.16 39.82 -4.89
C THR A 230 -4.64 40.20 -4.91
N GLY A 231 -5.52 39.29 -4.50
CA GLY A 231 -6.97 39.41 -4.61
C GLY A 231 -7.53 39.11 -6.01
N SER A 232 -6.69 38.74 -6.99
CA SER A 232 -7.10 38.40 -8.36
C SER A 232 -6.18 37.34 -8.99
N PRO A 233 -6.69 36.40 -9.82
CA PRO A 233 -5.86 35.38 -10.43
C PRO A 233 -4.79 35.98 -11.37
N PRO A 234 -3.69 35.25 -11.63
CA PRO A 234 -2.58 35.73 -12.47
C PRO A 234 -2.98 35.99 -13.92
N ARG A 235 -4.09 35.38 -14.37
CA ARG A 235 -4.74 35.60 -15.67
C ARG A 235 -6.23 35.84 -15.43
N GLN A 236 -6.84 36.76 -16.19
CA GLN A 236 -8.25 37.17 -16.01
C GLN A 236 -9.04 37.09 -17.31
N THR A 237 -8.66 37.89 -18.31
CA THR A 237 -9.24 37.89 -19.65
C THR A 237 -8.15 37.90 -20.70
N VAL A 238 -8.47 37.46 -21.91
CA VAL A 238 -7.60 37.65 -23.08
C VAL A 238 -7.70 39.13 -23.46
N PRO A 239 -6.59 39.88 -23.46
CA PRO A 239 -6.57 41.25 -23.98
C PRO A 239 -6.93 41.29 -25.48
N ASP A 240 -7.62 42.33 -25.93
CA ASP A 240 -8.08 42.46 -27.33
C ASP A 240 -6.93 42.46 -28.36
N ASP A 241 -5.70 42.71 -27.93
CA ASP A 241 -4.47 42.77 -28.73
C ASP A 241 -3.66 41.46 -28.76
N LEU A 242 -4.09 40.41 -28.05
CA LEU A 242 -3.42 39.10 -28.01
C LEU A 242 -4.34 37.99 -28.54
N SER A 243 -3.78 37.09 -29.34
CA SER A 243 -4.48 35.84 -29.70
C SER A 243 -4.58 34.88 -28.50
N TRP A 244 -5.49 33.91 -28.56
CA TRP A 244 -5.65 32.88 -27.53
C TRP A 244 -4.35 32.10 -27.28
N ASP A 245 -3.60 31.76 -28.33
CA ASP A 245 -2.35 31.01 -28.22
C ASP A 245 -1.23 31.87 -27.60
N GLU A 246 -1.13 33.15 -27.99
CA GLU A 246 -0.19 34.10 -27.40
C GLU A 246 -0.50 34.35 -25.91
N TRP A 247 -1.77 34.41 -25.55
CA TRP A 247 -2.22 34.53 -24.16
C TRP A 247 -1.92 33.26 -23.34
N ILE A 248 -2.00 32.06 -23.94
CA ILE A 248 -1.65 30.81 -23.27
C ILE A 248 -0.16 30.78 -22.90
N ILE A 249 0.72 31.22 -23.79
CA ILE A 249 2.18 31.15 -23.59
C ILE A 249 2.80 32.37 -22.91
N ALA A 250 2.03 33.42 -22.61
CA ALA A 250 2.51 34.61 -21.92
C ALA A 250 2.85 34.32 -20.44
N GLU A 251 4.04 34.71 -19.97
CA GLU A 251 4.38 34.59 -18.54
C GLU A 251 3.52 35.56 -17.70
N PRO A 252 2.91 35.08 -16.60
CA PRO A 252 2.13 35.94 -15.72
C PRO A 252 3.02 36.98 -15.04
N ALA A 253 2.43 38.13 -14.69
CA ALA A 253 3.17 39.19 -14.01
C ALA A 253 3.79 38.67 -12.71
N PRO A 254 5.09 38.93 -12.45
CA PRO A 254 5.74 38.46 -11.24
C PRO A 254 5.20 39.19 -10.00
N LEU A 255 5.07 38.46 -8.89
CA LEU A 255 4.80 39.05 -7.58
C LEU A 255 6.02 39.86 -7.14
N THR A 256 6.03 41.17 -7.35
CA THR A 256 7.12 42.02 -6.87
C THR A 256 6.98 42.34 -5.39
N ALA A 257 8.07 42.17 -4.63
CA ALA A 257 8.15 42.37 -3.17
C ALA A 257 7.73 43.78 -2.68
N GLY A 258 7.56 44.77 -3.57
CA GLY A 258 7.27 46.16 -3.23
C GLY A 258 5.80 46.55 -3.07
N THR A 259 4.84 45.75 -3.54
CA THR A 259 3.44 46.20 -3.71
C THR A 259 2.42 45.59 -2.74
N LEU A 260 2.74 44.45 -2.09
CA LEU A 260 1.77 43.65 -1.31
C LEU A 260 2.31 43.06 0.02
N LEU A 261 3.47 43.53 0.54
CA LEU A 261 4.11 43.02 1.76
C LEU A 261 4.35 41.49 1.76
N VAL A 262 4.53 40.86 0.59
CA VAL A 262 4.79 39.42 0.43
C VAL A 262 6.29 39.13 0.63
N ASP A 263 6.66 38.07 1.36
CA ASP A 263 8.07 37.63 1.48
C ASP A 263 8.64 37.29 0.08
N PRO A 264 9.80 37.87 -0.31
CA PRO A 264 10.39 37.64 -1.63
C PRO A 264 10.57 36.16 -1.97
N ARG A 265 10.90 35.32 -0.99
CA ARG A 265 11.10 33.87 -1.21
C ARG A 265 9.77 33.19 -1.50
N PHE A 266 8.68 33.64 -0.88
CA PHE A 266 7.36 33.11 -1.16
C PHE A 266 6.86 33.55 -2.54
N ALA A 267 7.15 34.80 -2.92
CA ALA A 267 6.92 35.28 -4.28
C ALA A 267 7.70 34.47 -5.33
N ASP A 268 8.97 34.12 -5.06
CA ASP A 268 9.78 33.27 -5.94
C ASP A 268 9.21 31.86 -6.09
N VAL A 269 8.72 31.26 -5.00
CA VAL A 269 8.06 29.94 -5.04
C VAL A 269 6.79 29.99 -5.89
N ILE A 270 5.94 31.02 -5.71
CA ILE A 270 4.74 31.20 -6.53
C ILE A 270 5.13 31.41 -8.00
N GLY A 271 6.12 32.25 -8.28
CA GLY A 271 6.64 32.49 -9.63
C GLY A 271 7.16 31.21 -10.31
N ARG A 272 7.88 30.36 -9.57
CA ARG A 272 8.36 29.08 -10.08
C ARG A 272 7.23 28.09 -10.39
N CYS A 273 6.15 28.08 -9.61
CA CYS A 273 4.96 27.28 -9.92
C CYS A 273 4.26 27.77 -11.20
N LEU A 274 4.27 29.08 -11.44
CA LEU A 274 3.58 29.73 -12.56
C LEU A 274 4.39 29.78 -13.87
N HIS A 275 5.56 29.15 -13.92
CA HIS A 275 6.38 29.13 -15.13
C HIS A 275 5.63 28.43 -16.29
N VAL A 276 5.68 29.00 -17.50
CA VAL A 276 4.96 28.44 -18.67
C VAL A 276 5.51 27.06 -19.04
N ASP A 277 6.82 26.93 -19.19
CA ASP A 277 7.50 25.64 -19.34
C ASP A 277 7.34 24.74 -18.08
N PRO A 278 6.67 23.57 -18.18
CA PRO A 278 6.51 22.65 -17.06
C PRO A 278 7.85 22.20 -16.48
N ALA A 279 8.91 22.03 -17.28
CA ALA A 279 10.20 21.49 -16.84
C ALA A 279 10.89 22.39 -15.79
N ARG A 280 10.61 23.69 -15.82
CA ARG A 280 11.16 24.69 -14.88
C ARG A 280 10.39 24.82 -13.56
N ARG A 281 9.17 24.25 -13.50
CA ARG A 281 8.40 24.13 -12.25
C ARG A 281 9.06 23.13 -11.29
N PHE A 282 8.54 23.02 -10.07
CA PHE A 282 8.94 21.96 -9.15
C PHE A 282 8.68 20.57 -9.76
N SER A 283 9.57 19.62 -9.47
CA SER A 283 9.50 18.26 -10.01
C SER A 283 8.38 17.42 -9.40
N SER A 284 7.96 17.74 -8.17
CA SER A 284 6.92 17.04 -7.41
C SER A 284 6.26 17.97 -6.39
N ALA A 285 5.12 17.54 -5.84
CA ALA A 285 4.45 18.23 -4.75
C ALA A 285 5.25 18.19 -3.43
N ASP A 286 6.07 17.14 -3.20
CA ASP A 286 7.02 17.10 -2.07
C ASP A 286 8.03 18.24 -2.17
N ALA A 287 8.63 18.44 -3.35
CA ALA A 287 9.61 19.53 -3.54
C ALA A 287 8.99 20.93 -3.36
N LEU A 288 7.70 21.10 -3.67
CA LEU A 288 6.97 22.34 -3.39
C LEU A 288 6.69 22.50 -1.88
N ALA A 289 6.27 21.43 -1.20
CA ALA A 289 6.05 21.45 0.25
C ALA A 289 7.34 21.84 1.00
N ASP A 290 8.47 21.23 0.65
CA ASP A 290 9.79 21.54 1.23
C ASP A 290 10.16 23.01 1.05
N ALA A 291 9.93 23.56 -0.14
CA ALA A 291 10.21 24.97 -0.43
C ALA A 291 9.33 25.93 0.38
N LEU A 292 8.07 25.57 0.63
CA LEU A 292 7.14 26.35 1.44
C LEU A 292 7.46 26.24 2.95
N GLU A 293 7.84 25.05 3.44
CA GLU A 293 8.26 24.83 4.83
C GLU A 293 9.47 25.69 5.21
N GLN A 294 10.48 25.75 4.34
CA GLN A 294 11.68 26.59 4.53
C GLN A 294 11.38 28.08 4.67
N ILE A 295 10.25 28.56 4.14
CA ILE A 295 9.81 29.95 4.31
C ILE A 295 9.14 30.12 5.68
N GLY A 296 8.34 29.14 6.11
CA GLY A 296 7.61 29.13 7.38
C GLY A 296 8.51 29.01 8.61
N ASP A 297 9.57 28.21 8.54
CA ASP A 297 10.45 27.89 9.68
C ASP A 297 11.26 29.08 10.22
N ARG A 298 11.37 30.18 9.47
CA ARG A 298 12.05 31.39 9.98
C ARG A 298 11.21 32.23 10.94
N ARG A 299 9.94 31.90 11.17
CA ARG A 299 9.11 32.61 12.16
C ARG A 299 9.23 32.09 13.59
N ALA A 300 9.95 31.02 13.84
CA ALA A 300 10.21 30.61 15.22
C ALA A 300 11.62 30.00 15.37
N GLY A 301 12.43 30.63 16.22
CA GLY A 301 13.78 30.22 16.58
C GLY A 301 14.88 30.88 15.73
N GLY A 302 15.52 31.92 16.28
CA GLY A 302 16.78 32.42 15.71
C GLY A 302 17.81 31.29 15.61
N VAL A 303 18.67 31.31 14.58
CA VAL A 303 19.74 30.31 14.43
C VAL A 303 20.70 30.45 15.63
N PRO A 304 20.76 29.50 16.57
CA PRO A 304 21.49 29.65 17.83
C PRO A 304 22.98 29.89 17.59
N ASP A 305 23.59 30.80 18.35
CA ASP A 305 25.02 31.12 18.23
C ASP A 305 25.94 29.93 18.61
N GLY A 306 27.09 29.84 17.96
CA GLY A 306 28.07 28.78 18.19
C GLY A 306 27.95 27.58 17.24
N ASN A 307 28.29 26.38 17.73
CA ASN A 307 28.34 25.16 16.95
C ASN A 307 26.91 24.62 16.67
N PRO A 308 26.50 24.48 15.40
CA PRO A 308 25.15 24.07 15.03
C PRO A 308 24.91 22.56 15.25
N TYR A 309 25.97 21.77 15.44
CA TYR A 309 25.89 20.36 15.79
C TYR A 309 26.07 20.16 17.30
N ARG A 310 25.21 19.35 17.91
CA ARG A 310 25.14 19.21 19.38
C ARG A 310 26.02 18.08 19.93
N GLY A 311 26.67 17.33 19.05
CA GLY A 311 27.46 16.17 19.44
C GLY A 311 26.61 15.10 20.10
N LEU A 312 26.96 14.75 21.34
CA LEU A 312 26.26 13.74 22.13
C LEU A 312 25.09 14.30 22.97
N ARG A 313 24.84 15.61 22.91
CA ARG A 313 23.75 16.25 23.65
C ARG A 313 22.46 16.22 22.83
N PRO A 314 21.28 16.10 23.46
CA PRO A 314 20.02 16.21 22.75
C PRO A 314 19.83 17.61 22.19
N PHE A 315 19.07 17.72 21.09
CA PHE A 315 18.53 18.99 20.63
C PHE A 315 17.36 19.40 21.54
N GLU A 316 17.38 20.65 21.96
CA GLU A 316 16.32 21.31 22.76
C GLU A 316 15.53 22.30 21.89
N ALA A 317 14.45 22.86 22.42
CA ALA A 317 13.59 23.82 21.70
C ALA A 317 14.35 25.02 21.11
N GLU A 318 15.37 25.53 21.80
CA GLU A 318 16.24 26.63 21.31
C GLU A 318 17.09 26.23 20.08
N HIS A 319 17.27 24.94 19.84
CA HIS A 319 18.05 24.39 18.74
C HIS A 319 17.21 24.07 17.49
N ARG A 320 15.91 24.35 17.49
CA ARG A 320 15.00 24.04 16.37
C ARG A 320 15.51 24.55 15.01
N GLY A 321 16.11 25.74 14.97
CA GLY A 321 16.62 26.35 13.73
C GLY A 321 17.86 25.66 13.14
N VAL A 322 18.40 24.66 13.84
CA VAL A 322 19.50 23.80 13.40
C VAL A 322 19.15 22.30 13.50
N PHE A 323 17.89 21.95 13.77
CA PHE A 323 17.43 20.57 13.85
C PHE A 323 16.73 20.17 12.55
N PHE A 324 17.40 19.36 11.73
CA PHE A 324 16.97 19.01 10.38
C PHE A 324 16.84 17.50 10.16
N GLY A 325 16.02 17.11 9.18
CA GLY A 325 15.90 15.73 8.68
C GLY A 325 14.91 14.87 9.46
N ARG A 326 14.07 15.47 10.31
CA ARG A 326 13.04 14.79 11.12
C ARG A 326 11.65 15.38 10.93
N GLU A 327 11.47 16.22 9.92
CA GLU A 327 10.24 16.95 9.64
C GLU A 327 9.06 15.99 9.41
N PRO A 328 9.16 14.90 8.63
CA PRO A 328 8.04 13.97 8.47
C PRO A 328 7.61 13.29 9.78
N GLU A 329 8.58 12.95 10.64
CA GLU A 329 8.30 12.32 11.93
C GLU A 329 7.71 13.28 12.95
N ILE A 330 8.15 14.55 12.97
CA ILE A 330 7.55 15.59 13.81
C ILE A 330 6.06 15.74 13.47
N HIS A 331 5.73 15.84 12.17
CA HIS A 331 4.35 15.93 11.71
C HIS A 331 3.55 14.67 12.06
N ALA A 332 4.10 13.49 11.84
CA ALA A 332 3.43 12.23 12.16
C ALA A 332 3.14 12.04 13.66
N VAL A 333 3.98 12.57 14.54
CA VAL A 333 3.74 12.58 16.00
C VAL A 333 2.71 13.63 16.37
N LEU A 334 2.78 14.84 15.80
CA LEU A 334 1.79 15.90 16.02
C LEU A 334 0.40 15.46 15.56
N ASP A 335 0.28 14.85 14.37
CA ASP A 335 -0.98 14.32 13.84
C ASP A 335 -1.59 13.28 14.79
N ARG A 336 -0.76 12.39 15.34
CA ARG A 336 -1.20 11.43 16.37
C ARG A 336 -1.64 12.13 17.65
N LEU A 337 -0.91 13.15 18.11
CA LEU A 337 -1.31 13.94 19.28
C LEU A 337 -2.60 14.75 19.06
N ARG A 338 -3.03 14.97 17.81
CA ARG A 338 -4.35 15.55 17.51
C ARG A 338 -5.47 14.53 17.71
N ALA A 339 -5.23 13.27 17.36
CA ALA A 339 -6.22 12.20 17.45
C ALA A 339 -6.27 11.56 18.85
N GLU A 340 -5.11 11.35 19.47
CA GLU A 340 -4.92 10.58 20.70
C GLU A 340 -4.42 11.45 21.85
N ARG A 341 -4.84 11.12 23.07
CA ARG A 341 -4.40 11.84 24.28
C ARG A 341 -3.08 11.33 24.85
N LEU A 342 -2.70 10.11 24.51
CA LEU A 342 -1.41 9.50 24.84
C LEU A 342 -0.73 9.09 23.53
N VAL A 343 0.52 9.48 23.35
CA VAL A 343 1.37 9.01 22.24
C VAL A 343 2.71 8.56 22.79
N VAL A 344 3.16 7.37 22.39
CA VAL A 344 4.42 6.79 22.83
C VAL A 344 5.35 6.56 21.65
N VAL A 345 6.47 7.27 21.65
CA VAL A 345 7.53 7.19 20.64
C VAL A 345 8.51 6.09 21.04
N VAL A 346 8.52 5.01 20.27
CA VAL A 346 9.37 3.84 20.46
C VAL A 346 10.42 3.76 19.36
N GLY A 347 11.66 3.46 19.71
CA GLY A 347 12.72 3.26 18.72
C GLY A 347 14.04 2.84 19.37
N ASP A 348 14.98 2.40 18.54
CA ASP A 348 16.29 1.90 18.98
C ASP A 348 17.10 2.96 19.72
N SER A 349 18.09 2.54 20.51
CA SER A 349 18.99 3.48 21.20
C SER A 349 19.72 4.38 20.19
N GLY A 350 19.81 5.69 20.48
CA GLY A 350 20.49 6.65 19.61
C GLY A 350 19.74 7.09 18.34
N THR A 351 18.48 6.69 18.13
CA THR A 351 17.68 7.13 16.97
C THR A 351 17.21 8.60 17.03
N GLY A 352 17.39 9.28 18.17
CA GLY A 352 17.03 10.68 18.35
C GLY A 352 15.64 10.94 18.93
N LYS A 353 15.03 9.97 19.64
CA LYS A 353 13.69 10.09 20.26
C LYS A 353 13.52 11.38 21.10
N SER A 354 14.39 11.59 22.08
CA SER A 354 14.29 12.77 22.96
C SER A 354 14.49 14.08 22.20
N SER A 355 15.38 14.10 21.19
CA SER A 355 15.59 15.29 20.33
C SER A 355 14.38 15.58 19.43
N LEU A 356 13.76 14.55 18.85
CA LEU A 356 12.52 14.69 18.07
C LEU A 356 11.42 15.35 18.92
N CYS A 357 11.23 14.86 20.14
CA CYS A 357 10.23 15.41 21.06
C CYS A 357 10.58 16.84 21.50
N ARG A 358 11.80 17.07 22.01
CA ARG A 358 12.21 18.34 22.63
C ARG A 358 12.42 19.49 21.65
N ALA A 359 13.01 19.22 20.48
CA ALA A 359 13.32 20.25 19.49
C ALA A 359 12.24 20.40 18.41
N GLY A 360 11.44 19.36 18.17
CA GLY A 360 10.37 19.37 17.17
C GLY A 360 8.98 19.45 17.79
N VAL A 361 8.54 18.36 18.40
CA VAL A 361 7.12 18.18 18.77
C VAL A 361 6.66 19.15 19.86
N LEU A 362 7.41 19.30 20.96
CA LEU A 362 7.05 20.18 22.08
C LEU A 362 6.92 21.65 21.67
N PRO A 363 7.93 22.28 21.04
CA PRO A 363 7.81 23.68 20.62
C PRO A 363 6.70 23.87 19.57
N SER A 364 6.54 22.96 18.60
CA SER A 364 5.45 23.04 17.63
C SER A 364 4.07 22.97 18.29
N ALA A 365 3.89 22.11 19.31
CA ALA A 365 2.64 22.03 20.06
C ALA A 365 2.36 23.30 20.87
N ALA A 366 3.38 23.88 21.53
CA ALA A 366 3.26 25.16 22.25
C ALA A 366 2.87 26.33 21.33
N GLU A 367 3.32 26.30 20.07
CA GLU A 367 3.00 27.27 19.02
C GLU A 367 1.62 27.06 18.37
N GLY A 368 0.83 26.09 18.84
CA GLY A 368 -0.54 25.87 18.40
C GLY A 368 -0.70 24.85 17.27
N SER A 369 0.34 24.07 16.95
CA SER A 369 0.27 23.06 15.87
C SER A 369 -0.72 21.93 16.14
N LEU A 370 -1.31 21.82 17.34
CA LEU A 370 -2.34 20.83 17.66
C LEU A 370 -3.75 21.22 17.18
N GLY A 371 -3.98 22.47 16.75
CA GLY A 371 -5.17 22.86 15.98
C GLY A 371 -6.51 22.82 16.71
N ASP A 372 -6.54 22.62 18.03
CA ASP A 372 -7.78 22.54 18.82
C ASP A 372 -8.16 23.86 19.53
N GLY A 373 -7.53 24.97 19.12
CA GLY A 373 -7.79 26.30 19.66
C GLY A 373 -7.25 26.57 21.07
N ARG A 374 -6.46 25.64 21.65
CA ARG A 374 -5.84 25.79 22.97
C ARG A 374 -4.38 26.26 22.88
N SER A 375 -3.95 27.05 23.85
CA SER A 375 -2.52 27.32 24.10
C SER A 375 -1.94 26.26 25.02
N TYR A 376 -0.94 25.52 24.57
CA TYR A 376 -0.35 24.40 25.31
C TYR A 376 0.87 24.83 26.12
N ALA A 377 0.83 24.56 27.43
CA ALA A 377 2.02 24.53 28.26
C ALA A 377 2.72 23.18 28.14
N THR A 378 4.03 23.18 27.85
CA THR A 378 4.83 21.95 27.78
C THR A 378 5.48 21.67 29.12
N LEU A 379 5.21 20.51 29.69
CA LEU A 379 5.82 20.03 30.93
C LEU A 379 6.72 18.85 30.59
N SER A 380 7.92 18.76 31.16
CA SER A 380 8.83 17.64 30.93
C SER A 380 9.25 17.00 32.24
N LEU A 381 9.25 15.67 32.29
CA LEU A 381 9.79 14.92 33.42
C LEU A 381 10.57 13.69 32.96
N VAL A 382 11.45 13.23 33.86
CA VAL A 382 12.15 11.94 33.77
C VAL A 382 11.76 11.16 35.03
N PRO A 383 11.21 9.93 34.93
CA PRO A 383 10.59 9.25 36.06
C PRO A 383 11.51 8.99 37.27
N GLY A 384 12.76 8.55 37.07
CA GLY A 384 13.70 8.29 38.15
C GLY A 384 13.25 7.20 39.14
N ARG A 385 13.83 7.24 40.35
CA ARG A 385 13.50 6.30 41.44
C ARG A 385 12.13 6.58 42.08
N ARG A 386 11.65 7.84 42.04
CA ARG A 386 10.37 8.28 42.62
C ARG A 386 9.49 8.96 41.56
N PRO A 387 8.85 8.17 40.68
CA PRO A 387 8.17 8.69 39.48
C PRO A 387 6.94 9.56 39.78
N LEU A 388 6.23 9.31 40.89
CA LEU A 388 5.10 10.14 41.31
C LEU A 388 5.55 11.53 41.77
N ALA A 389 6.66 11.63 42.51
CA ALA A 389 7.24 12.90 42.92
C ALA A 389 7.67 13.74 41.70
N ALA A 390 8.30 13.10 40.70
CA ALA A 390 8.69 13.76 39.46
C ALA A 390 7.48 14.31 38.67
N LEU A 391 6.38 13.55 38.62
CA LEU A 391 5.13 14.00 38.00
C LEU A 391 4.48 15.14 38.80
N ALA A 392 4.48 15.06 40.13
CA ALA A 392 3.94 16.09 41.00
C ALA A 392 4.70 17.42 40.86
N ALA A 393 6.04 17.37 40.83
CA ALA A 393 6.88 18.55 40.57
C ALA A 393 6.58 19.19 39.21
N ALA A 394 6.34 18.39 38.16
CA ALA A 394 5.98 18.90 36.84
C ALA A 394 4.58 19.54 36.81
N LEU A 395 3.62 19.02 37.59
CA LEU A 395 2.22 19.49 37.59
C LEU A 395 1.95 20.62 38.59
N ALA A 396 2.73 20.74 39.67
CA ALA A 396 2.55 21.73 40.73
C ALA A 396 2.43 23.19 40.21
N PRO A 397 3.27 23.66 39.25
CA PRO A 397 3.15 25.01 38.69
C PRO A 397 1.81 25.29 38.00
N LEU A 398 1.16 24.27 37.42
CA LEU A 398 -0.15 24.41 36.79
C LEU A 398 -1.30 24.30 37.78
N LEU A 399 -1.15 23.54 38.87
CA LEU A 399 -2.20 23.29 39.85
C LEU A 399 -2.21 24.33 40.98
N GLY A 400 -1.13 25.11 41.15
CA GLY A 400 -1.02 26.12 42.19
C GLY A 400 -0.95 25.56 43.62
N GLY A 401 -0.57 24.28 43.77
CA GLY A 401 -0.42 23.58 45.04
C GLY A 401 1.04 23.19 45.32
N ASP A 402 1.34 22.87 46.57
CA ASP A 402 2.66 22.35 46.99
C ASP A 402 2.92 20.96 46.36
N GLU A 403 4.18 20.67 46.03
CA GLU A 403 4.58 19.41 45.38
C GLU A 403 4.12 18.19 46.18
N ALA A 404 4.26 18.24 47.50
CA ALA A 404 3.82 17.18 48.40
C ALA A 404 2.29 16.95 48.40
N ALA A 405 1.51 18.02 48.21
CA ALA A 405 0.05 17.91 48.13
C ALA A 405 -0.41 17.33 46.79
N VAL A 406 0.31 17.63 45.70
CA VAL A 406 0.06 17.06 44.37
C VAL A 406 0.48 15.58 44.34
N GLU A 407 1.61 15.23 44.96
CA GLU A 407 2.06 13.83 45.08
C GLU A 407 1.06 12.99 45.89
N LEU A 408 0.60 13.48 47.05
CA LEU A 408 -0.40 12.80 47.87
C LEU A 408 -1.74 12.63 47.13
N CYS A 409 -2.19 13.66 46.40
CA CYS A 409 -3.40 13.55 45.58
C CYS A 409 -3.24 12.57 44.42
N ALA A 410 -2.04 12.46 43.83
CA ALA A 410 -1.74 11.51 42.78
C ALA A 410 -1.79 10.06 43.29
N ASP A 411 -1.35 9.81 44.53
CA ASP A 411 -1.36 8.48 45.14
C ASP A 411 -2.75 8.08 45.68
N ASP A 412 -3.48 9.01 46.31
CA ASP A 412 -4.78 8.74 46.96
C ASP A 412 -5.98 8.69 45.98
N ASP A 413 -6.13 9.70 45.10
CA ASP A 413 -7.21 9.76 44.08
C ASP A 413 -6.67 10.33 42.74
N PRO A 414 -6.09 9.47 41.89
CA PRO A 414 -5.64 9.83 40.55
C PRO A 414 -6.72 10.49 39.67
N GLY A 415 -8.00 10.16 39.91
CA GLY A 415 -9.13 10.77 39.21
C GLY A 415 -9.38 12.21 39.64
N ALA A 416 -9.23 12.52 40.93
CA ALA A 416 -9.30 13.89 41.45
C ALA A 416 -8.17 14.76 40.89
N LEU A 417 -6.97 14.21 40.71
CA LEU A 417 -5.85 14.91 40.07
C LEU A 417 -6.21 15.33 38.63
N GLY A 418 -6.72 14.40 37.82
CA GLY A 418 -7.16 14.70 36.44
C GLY A 418 -8.26 15.76 36.37
N ARG A 419 -9.27 15.69 37.26
CA ARG A 419 -10.33 16.71 37.35
C ARG A 419 -9.79 18.08 37.81
N SER A 420 -8.80 18.11 38.68
CA SER A 420 -8.15 19.34 39.16
C SER A 420 -7.32 19.98 38.06
N LEU A 421 -6.58 19.18 37.29
CA LEU A 421 -5.86 19.63 36.10
C LEU A 421 -6.82 20.21 35.06
N GLN A 422 -7.93 19.54 34.78
CA GLN A 422 -8.94 20.04 33.84
C GLN A 422 -9.57 21.37 34.29
N ARG A 423 -9.80 21.55 35.60
CA ARG A 423 -10.30 22.81 36.16
C ARG A 423 -9.30 23.95 36.01
N SER A 424 -8.00 23.68 36.21
CA SER A 424 -6.95 24.69 36.04
C SER A 424 -6.75 25.09 34.57
N LEU A 425 -6.79 24.12 33.65
CA LEU A 425 -6.61 24.36 32.21
C LEU A 425 -7.81 25.08 31.55
N GLY A 426 -9.04 24.78 32.01
CA GLY A 426 -10.24 25.36 31.42
C GLY A 426 -10.44 24.97 29.95
N LYS A 427 -11.00 25.90 29.15
CA LYS A 427 -11.33 25.70 27.73
C LYS A 427 -10.25 26.21 26.76
N GLU A 428 -9.47 27.21 27.16
CA GLU A 428 -8.52 27.91 26.27
C GLU A 428 -7.06 27.46 26.46
N ARG A 429 -6.74 26.75 27.56
CA ARG A 429 -5.39 26.26 27.83
C ARG A 429 -5.34 24.73 27.72
N GLY A 430 -4.17 24.23 27.36
CA GLY A 430 -3.84 22.82 27.32
C GLY A 430 -2.51 22.55 28.02
N ALA A 431 -2.26 21.29 28.35
CA ALA A 431 -0.96 20.84 28.86
C ALA A 431 -0.47 19.65 28.05
N LEU A 432 0.77 19.72 27.57
CA LEU A 432 1.46 18.59 26.95
C LEU A 432 2.54 18.09 27.91
N ILE A 433 2.28 16.94 28.53
CA ILE A 433 3.17 16.29 29.49
C ILE A 433 4.10 15.36 28.73
N PHE A 434 5.39 15.67 28.73
CA PHE A 434 6.44 14.87 28.13
C PHE A 434 7.13 14.00 29.19
N VAL A 435 7.01 12.69 29.04
CA VAL A 435 7.72 11.70 29.85
C VAL A 435 8.90 11.17 29.04
N ASP A 436 10.09 11.68 29.32
CA ASP A 436 11.32 11.24 28.67
C ASP A 436 11.88 10.02 29.41
N GLN A 437 12.52 9.10 28.68
CA GLN A 437 13.11 7.87 29.24
C GLN A 437 12.13 7.04 30.09
N LEU A 438 10.96 6.72 29.53
CA LEU A 438 9.92 5.94 30.23
C LEU A 438 10.43 4.57 30.72
N GLU A 439 11.51 4.03 30.12
CA GLU A 439 12.19 2.82 30.59
C GLU A 439 12.68 2.88 32.05
N GLU A 440 12.87 4.08 32.62
CA GLU A 440 13.25 4.25 34.03
C GLU A 440 12.25 3.65 35.01
N LEU A 441 10.97 3.56 34.63
CA LEU A 441 9.94 2.86 35.43
C LEU A 441 10.25 1.38 35.63
N SER A 442 10.96 0.76 34.68
CA SER A 442 11.31 -0.67 34.74
C SER A 442 12.74 -0.93 35.23
N THR A 443 13.57 0.11 35.30
CA THR A 443 15.02 -0.02 35.59
C THR A 443 15.44 0.65 36.89
N LEU A 444 14.77 1.72 37.33
CA LEU A 444 15.13 2.51 38.51
C LEU A 444 14.02 2.56 39.57
N ALA A 445 12.74 2.63 39.16
CA ALA A 445 11.62 2.70 40.08
C ALA A 445 11.30 1.33 40.70
N SER A 446 10.71 1.33 41.90
CA SER A 446 10.14 0.11 42.47
C SER A 446 8.92 -0.34 41.64
N PRO A 447 8.63 -1.65 41.54
CA PRO A 447 7.45 -2.13 40.79
C PRO A 447 6.12 -1.52 41.26
N GLU A 448 6.02 -1.19 42.55
CA GLU A 448 4.84 -0.57 43.15
C GLU A 448 4.68 0.89 42.69
N GLU A 449 5.75 1.70 42.75
CA GLU A 449 5.73 3.08 42.25
C GLU A 449 5.53 3.15 40.72
N ALA A 450 6.09 2.20 39.97
CA ALA A 450 5.92 2.12 38.52
C ALA A 450 4.48 1.82 38.12
N ALA A 451 3.82 0.89 38.83
CA ALA A 451 2.41 0.58 38.62
C ALA A 451 1.52 1.78 38.97
N ARG A 452 1.78 2.44 40.10
CA ARG A 452 1.05 3.66 40.51
C ARG A 452 1.18 4.79 39.50
N PHE A 453 2.39 5.06 39.01
CA PHE A 453 2.60 6.06 37.97
C PHE A 453 1.80 5.76 36.70
N GLY A 454 1.76 4.49 36.28
CA GLY A 454 0.97 4.05 35.13
C GLY A 454 -0.53 4.30 35.28
N GLU A 455 -1.09 3.99 36.46
CA GLU A 455 -2.49 4.30 36.78
C GLU A 455 -2.78 5.80 36.73
N VAL A 456 -1.88 6.63 37.27
CA VAL A 456 -2.05 8.10 37.28
C VAL A 456 -2.05 8.67 35.87
N ILE A 457 -1.09 8.30 35.02
CA ILE A 457 -1.00 8.79 33.64
C ILE A 457 -2.26 8.42 32.82
N ALA A 458 -2.75 7.19 32.98
CA ALA A 458 -3.98 6.75 32.33
C ALA A 458 -5.19 7.57 32.78
N ARG A 459 -5.33 7.82 34.10
CA ARG A 459 -6.45 8.59 34.66
C ARG A 459 -6.38 10.08 34.32
N VAL A 460 -5.19 10.66 34.26
CA VAL A 460 -4.99 12.05 33.80
C VAL A 460 -5.40 12.18 32.34
N SER A 461 -4.97 11.27 31.47
CA SER A 461 -5.31 11.26 30.04
C SER A 461 -6.83 11.07 29.81
N ALA A 462 -7.47 10.23 30.62
CA ALA A 462 -8.92 9.99 30.54
C ALA A 462 -9.75 11.20 31.03
N ASN A 463 -9.36 11.83 32.13
CA ASN A 463 -10.21 12.82 32.84
C ASN A 463 -9.89 14.29 32.52
N ALA A 464 -8.73 14.60 31.94
CA ALA A 464 -8.36 15.96 31.53
C ALA A 464 -8.34 16.08 30.00
N THR A 465 -9.45 16.55 29.42
CA THR A 465 -9.60 16.74 27.96
C THR A 465 -8.63 17.76 27.36
N GLY A 466 -8.12 18.69 28.18
CA GLY A 466 -7.07 19.64 27.80
C GLY A 466 -5.65 19.13 27.99
N ALA A 467 -5.44 17.95 28.57
CA ALA A 467 -4.12 17.37 28.82
C ALA A 467 -3.80 16.30 27.77
N ARG A 468 -2.54 16.27 27.33
CA ARG A 468 -1.99 15.24 26.44
C ARG A 468 -0.67 14.75 27.02
N VAL A 469 -0.35 13.50 26.75
CA VAL A 469 0.87 12.85 27.22
C VAL A 469 1.65 12.36 26.01
N LEU A 470 2.91 12.78 25.92
CA LEU A 470 3.89 12.28 24.98
C LEU A 470 4.95 11.52 25.78
N ALA A 471 5.23 10.27 25.44
CA ALA A 471 6.29 9.52 26.11
C ALA A 471 7.32 9.01 25.11
N ALA A 472 8.58 8.93 25.54
CA ALA A 472 9.67 8.33 24.76
C ALA A 472 10.22 7.11 25.48
N VAL A 473 10.36 5.98 24.78
CA VAL A 473 10.87 4.73 25.36
C VAL A 473 11.78 3.98 24.40
N ARG A 474 12.77 3.29 24.93
CA ARG A 474 13.62 2.35 24.17
C ARG A 474 12.83 1.10 23.75
N GLY A 475 13.03 0.65 22.50
CA GLY A 475 12.37 -0.54 21.94
C GLY A 475 12.48 -1.78 22.83
N ASP A 476 13.67 -2.05 23.36
CA ASP A 476 13.95 -3.23 24.19
C ASP A 476 13.21 -3.26 25.54
N PHE A 477 12.72 -2.11 26.01
CA PHE A 477 12.01 -1.97 27.28
C PHE A 477 10.49 -1.85 27.09
N PHE A 478 10.01 -1.67 25.86
CA PHE A 478 8.59 -1.44 25.58
C PHE A 478 7.70 -2.58 26.10
N THR A 479 8.10 -3.85 25.94
CA THR A 479 7.30 -5.00 26.40
C THR A 479 7.15 -5.04 27.91
N ARG A 480 8.17 -4.62 28.66
CA ARG A 480 8.12 -4.51 30.13
C ARG A 480 7.23 -3.35 30.58
N ILE A 481 7.28 -2.23 29.87
CA ILE A 481 6.42 -1.07 30.12
C ILE A 481 4.95 -1.37 29.75
N ALA A 482 4.71 -2.11 28.66
CA ALA A 482 3.38 -2.55 28.25
C ALA A 482 2.72 -3.52 29.25
N ALA A 483 3.51 -4.17 30.11
CA ALA A 483 3.02 -5.03 31.18
C ALA A 483 2.64 -4.26 32.46
N LEU A 484 2.88 -2.94 32.53
CA LEU A 484 2.51 -2.14 33.69
C LEU A 484 0.98 -1.91 33.75
N PRO A 485 0.36 -2.05 34.94
CA PRO A 485 -1.04 -1.73 35.15
C PRO A 485 -1.39 -0.28 34.71
N GLY A 486 -2.57 -0.09 34.11
CA GLY A 486 -3.07 1.22 33.66
C GLY A 486 -2.53 1.69 32.30
N LEU A 487 -1.25 1.45 31.98
CA LEU A 487 -0.66 1.85 30.70
C LEU A 487 -0.87 0.82 29.58
N GLY A 488 -0.91 -0.48 29.89
CA GLY A 488 -0.91 -1.56 28.90
C GLY A 488 -2.05 -1.51 27.86
N GLU A 489 -3.27 -1.18 28.27
CA GLU A 489 -4.43 -1.13 27.36
C GLU A 489 -4.35 0.04 26.36
N GLU A 490 -3.86 1.20 26.81
CA GLU A 490 -3.74 2.43 26.03
C GLU A 490 -2.52 2.41 25.08
N LEU A 491 -1.42 1.74 25.49
CA LEU A 491 -0.15 1.72 24.74
C LEU A 491 -0.25 1.08 23.35
N SER A 492 -1.14 0.09 23.17
CA SER A 492 -1.31 -0.59 21.88
C SER A 492 -1.88 0.33 20.77
N ARG A 493 -2.65 1.35 21.16
CA ARG A 493 -3.29 2.33 20.25
C ARG A 493 -2.46 3.61 20.10
N ALA A 494 -1.64 3.92 21.11
CA ALA A 494 -0.83 5.13 21.22
C ALA A 494 0.58 5.05 20.59
N LEU A 495 0.94 3.93 19.94
CA LEU A 495 2.31 3.64 19.53
C LEU A 495 2.75 4.39 18.25
N TYR A 496 3.91 5.05 18.31
CA TYR A 496 4.67 5.53 17.15
C TYR A 496 6.06 4.93 17.10
N LEU A 497 6.35 4.15 16.04
CA LEU A 497 7.67 3.58 15.80
C LEU A 497 8.58 4.58 15.06
N LEU A 498 9.56 5.14 15.76
CA LEU A 498 10.59 6.01 15.21
C LEU A 498 11.67 5.18 14.52
N ARG A 499 11.78 5.34 13.21
CA ARG A 499 12.78 4.65 12.39
C ARG A 499 14.13 5.41 12.39
N PRO A 500 15.25 4.71 12.13
CA PRO A 500 16.51 5.36 11.80
C PRO A 500 16.33 6.34 10.63
N LEU A 501 17.13 7.42 10.60
CA LEU A 501 17.12 8.38 9.50
C LEU A 501 17.41 7.69 8.17
N SER A 502 16.67 8.05 7.13
CA SER A 502 17.01 7.64 5.76
C SER A 502 18.32 8.30 5.33
N PRO A 503 19.03 7.77 4.32
CA PRO A 503 20.25 8.40 3.80
C PRO A 503 20.05 9.85 3.37
N GLU A 504 18.90 10.16 2.79
CA GLU A 504 18.51 11.51 2.36
C GLU A 504 18.26 12.44 3.55
N ALA A 505 17.48 11.98 4.54
CA ALA A 505 17.22 12.74 5.76
C ALA A 505 18.52 12.98 6.56
N MET A 506 19.45 12.02 6.54
CA MET A 506 20.76 12.14 7.14
C MET A 506 21.65 13.16 6.41
N ARG A 507 21.59 13.21 5.07
CA ARG A 507 22.23 14.26 4.28
C ARG A 507 21.70 15.64 4.66
N THR A 508 20.39 15.78 4.86
CA THR A 508 19.76 17.04 5.31
C THR A 508 20.20 17.40 6.73
N ALA A 509 20.25 16.44 7.65
CA ALA A 509 20.74 16.63 9.02
C ALA A 509 22.23 17.02 9.08
N ILE A 510 23.04 16.60 8.10
CA ILE A 510 24.43 17.01 7.94
C ILE A 510 24.54 18.41 7.32
N THR A 511 23.87 18.66 6.20
CA THR A 511 24.10 19.86 5.39
C THR A 511 23.29 21.07 5.85
N GLY A 512 22.07 20.87 6.37
CA GLY A 512 21.16 21.92 6.83
C GLY A 512 21.76 22.83 7.91
N PRO A 513 22.30 22.29 9.02
CA PRO A 513 22.89 23.11 10.08
C PRO A 513 24.11 23.94 9.62
N ALA A 514 24.97 23.40 8.74
CA ALA A 514 26.08 24.15 8.17
C ALA A 514 25.60 25.29 7.25
N ARG A 515 24.62 25.01 6.39
CA ARG A 515 24.02 26.01 5.49
C ARG A 515 23.33 27.13 6.24
N SER A 516 22.63 26.86 7.35
CA SER A 516 21.99 27.89 8.17
C SER A 516 23.01 28.85 8.82
N LYS A 517 24.27 28.42 8.96
CA LYS A 517 25.42 29.21 9.39
C LYS A 517 26.30 29.72 8.23
N SER A 518 25.90 29.55 6.98
CA SER A 518 26.63 29.97 5.76
C SER A 518 27.96 29.25 5.52
N PHE A 519 28.06 27.96 5.89
CA PHE A 519 29.20 27.09 5.58
C PHE A 519 28.81 25.97 4.60
N ALA A 520 29.76 25.52 3.79
CA ALA A 520 29.57 24.41 2.84
C ALA A 520 30.62 23.31 3.03
N PHE A 521 30.29 22.09 2.59
CA PHE A 521 31.23 20.95 2.58
C PHE A 521 32.05 20.96 1.29
N ASP A 522 33.34 20.61 1.39
CA ASP A 522 34.28 20.57 0.25
C ASP A 522 35.22 19.36 0.33
N PRO A 523 35.16 18.40 -0.61
CA PRO A 523 34.26 18.35 -1.76
C PRO A 523 32.85 17.82 -1.37
N GLU A 524 31.84 17.90 -2.24
CA GLU A 524 30.45 17.49 -1.89
C GLU A 524 30.33 15.98 -1.55
N GLU A 525 31.21 15.15 -2.12
CA GLU A 525 31.31 13.71 -1.87
C GLU A 525 31.67 13.38 -0.41
N LEU A 526 32.24 14.34 0.34
CA LEU A 526 32.50 14.21 1.77
C LEU A 526 31.21 13.91 2.56
N VAL A 527 30.08 14.47 2.12
CA VAL A 527 28.78 14.23 2.78
C VAL A 527 28.35 12.78 2.58
N ASP A 528 28.63 12.19 1.42
CA ASP A 528 28.29 10.80 1.11
C ASP A 528 29.12 9.84 1.97
N GLU A 529 30.39 10.16 2.20
CA GLU A 529 31.27 9.41 3.10
C GLU A 529 30.76 9.46 4.54
N LEU A 530 30.34 10.63 5.03
CA LEU A 530 29.76 10.81 6.37
C LEU A 530 28.47 10.01 6.55
N VAL A 531 27.56 10.04 5.56
CA VAL A 531 26.31 9.25 5.57
C VAL A 531 26.62 7.75 5.53
N ALA A 532 27.50 7.31 4.65
CA ALA A 532 27.87 5.90 4.52
C ALA A 532 28.55 5.36 5.79
N SER A 533 29.37 6.18 6.45
CA SER A 533 30.01 5.80 7.72
C SER A 533 28.98 5.70 8.86
N ALA A 534 27.99 6.59 8.91
CA ALA A 534 26.96 6.57 9.94
C ALA A 534 26.00 5.37 9.78
N ILE A 535 25.67 4.95 8.56
CA ILE A 535 24.82 3.78 8.30
C ILE A 535 25.51 2.47 8.75
N ARG A 536 26.83 2.37 8.60
CA ARG A 536 27.60 1.16 8.95
C ARG A 536 27.90 1.02 10.45
N ALA A 537 27.80 2.10 11.23
CA ALA A 537 28.19 2.11 12.64
C ALA A 537 26.98 1.80 13.58
N PRO A 538 27.13 0.89 14.57
CA PRO A 538 26.15 0.74 15.65
C PRO A 538 25.98 2.07 16.41
N GLY A 539 24.75 2.57 16.54
CA GLY A 539 24.51 3.90 17.13
C GLY A 539 25.07 5.05 16.28
N GLY A 540 25.05 4.90 14.95
CA GLY A 540 25.76 5.78 14.02
C GLY A 540 25.32 7.25 14.00
N LEU A 541 24.08 7.59 14.36
CA LEU A 541 23.62 8.98 14.38
C LEU A 541 24.27 9.83 15.50
N PRO A 542 24.34 9.38 16.76
CA PRO A 542 25.10 10.06 17.81
C PRO A 542 26.59 10.22 17.47
N LEU A 543 27.21 9.20 16.88
CA LEU A 543 28.62 9.26 16.43
C LEU A 543 28.81 10.27 15.30
N LEU A 544 27.87 10.30 14.35
CA LEU A 544 27.84 11.30 13.29
C LEU A 544 27.70 12.71 13.86
N GLN A 545 26.76 12.96 14.76
CA GLN A 545 26.58 14.28 15.38
C GLN A 545 27.82 14.72 16.16
N PHE A 546 28.51 13.79 16.83
CA PHE A 546 29.78 14.07 17.49
C PHE A 546 30.88 14.43 16.48
N ALA A 547 31.08 13.61 15.45
CA ALA A 547 32.06 13.89 14.40
C ALA A 547 31.78 15.23 13.69
N MET A 548 30.50 15.59 13.54
CA MET A 548 30.10 16.88 12.97
C MET A 548 30.40 18.07 13.87
N ALA A 549 30.23 17.93 15.18
CA ALA A 549 30.63 18.96 16.13
C ALA A 549 32.15 19.21 16.09
N GLU A 550 32.96 18.14 16.03
CA GLU A 550 34.42 18.25 15.92
C GLU A 550 34.85 18.81 14.56
N LEU A 551 34.22 18.37 13.46
CA LEU A 551 34.46 18.92 12.13
C LEU A 551 34.12 20.40 12.03
N TRP A 552 33.07 20.83 12.72
CA TRP A 552 32.73 22.23 12.82
C TRP A 552 33.84 23.00 13.55
N ASP A 553 34.35 22.50 14.66
CA ASP A 553 35.41 23.19 15.40
C ASP A 553 36.75 23.22 14.62
N ALA A 554 36.99 22.21 13.76
CA ALA A 554 38.15 22.12 12.86
C ALA A 554 37.96 22.78 11.47
N ARG A 555 36.83 23.47 11.23
CA ARG A 555 36.48 24.02 9.90
C ARG A 555 37.42 25.15 9.44
N ASP A 556 37.51 25.34 8.13
CA ASP A 556 38.22 26.48 7.52
C ASP A 556 37.35 27.74 7.61
N LEU A 557 37.64 28.58 8.61
CA LEU A 557 36.95 29.86 8.84
C LEU A 557 37.23 30.88 7.72
N ALA A 558 38.39 30.81 7.05
CA ALA A 558 38.75 31.78 6.02
C ALA A 558 38.00 31.53 4.70
N ARG A 559 37.69 30.27 4.41
CA ARG A 559 36.96 29.86 3.19
C ARG A 559 35.48 29.54 3.43
N SER A 560 35.01 29.62 4.67
CA SER A 560 33.67 29.18 5.08
C SER A 560 33.35 27.74 4.66
N ARG A 561 34.33 26.83 4.82
CA ARG A 561 34.24 25.44 4.32
C ARG A 561 34.63 24.41 5.37
N ILE A 562 33.94 23.27 5.34
CA ILE A 562 34.30 22.06 6.08
C ILE A 562 34.97 21.11 5.08
N THR A 563 36.27 20.83 5.28
CA THR A 563 37.09 20.15 4.27
C THR A 563 37.31 18.68 4.59
N ALA A 564 37.56 17.85 3.57
CA ALA A 564 37.94 16.44 3.77
C ALA A 564 39.21 16.29 4.65
N SER A 565 40.17 17.21 4.52
CA SER A 565 41.37 17.21 5.37
C SER A 565 41.08 17.40 6.86
N ALA A 566 39.99 18.11 7.21
CA ALA A 566 39.54 18.22 8.59
C ALA A 566 38.97 16.89 9.11
N LEU A 567 38.31 16.09 8.25
CA LEU A 567 37.79 14.76 8.60
C LEU A 567 38.94 13.78 8.84
N ASP A 568 39.99 13.83 8.01
CA ASP A 568 41.21 13.03 8.19
C ASP A 568 41.96 13.42 9.48
N ALA A 569 42.01 14.71 9.82
CA ALA A 569 42.67 15.19 11.03
C ALA A 569 41.98 14.72 12.32
N ILE A 570 40.64 14.66 12.34
CA ILE A 570 39.89 14.04 13.44
C ILE A 570 39.81 12.50 13.30
N GLY A 571 40.31 11.98 12.18
CA GLY A 571 40.48 10.59 11.71
C GLY A 571 39.20 9.78 11.51
N GLY A 572 38.20 10.41 10.90
CA GLY A 572 36.95 9.77 10.51
C GLY A 572 35.92 9.64 11.64
N VAL A 573 34.69 9.31 11.27
CA VAL A 573 33.51 9.31 12.17
C VAL A 573 33.65 8.34 13.34
N ALA A 574 34.13 7.10 13.10
CA ALA A 574 34.27 6.09 14.15
C ALA A 574 35.44 6.38 15.12
N GLY A 575 36.52 7.00 14.63
CA GLY A 575 37.73 7.25 15.43
C GLY A 575 37.76 8.60 16.15
N ALA A 576 36.92 9.57 15.75
CA ALA A 576 36.87 10.91 16.35
C ALA A 576 36.53 10.86 17.85
N LEU A 577 35.53 10.06 18.24
CA LEU A 577 35.09 9.95 19.63
C LEU A 577 36.18 9.39 20.56
N ALA A 578 36.83 8.29 20.15
CA ALA A 578 37.88 7.64 20.93
C ALA A 578 39.11 8.55 21.10
N ARG A 579 39.55 9.23 20.02
CA ARG A 579 40.66 10.18 20.08
C ARG A 579 40.37 11.39 20.95
N HIS A 580 39.16 11.94 20.89
CA HIS A 580 38.76 13.05 21.76
C HIS A 580 38.76 12.64 23.22
N ALA A 581 38.16 11.50 23.55
CA ALA A 581 38.07 11.00 24.92
C ALA A 581 39.46 10.69 25.52
N ASP A 582 40.34 10.01 24.76
CA ASP A 582 41.73 9.79 25.16
C ASP A 582 42.50 11.12 25.27
N GLY A 583 42.22 12.09 24.40
CA GLY A 583 42.76 13.44 24.42
C GLY A 583 42.43 14.20 25.71
N VAL A 584 41.16 14.20 26.14
CA VAL A 584 40.72 14.81 27.40
C VAL A 584 41.46 14.19 28.59
N LEU A 585 41.58 12.86 28.62
CA LEU A 585 42.29 12.17 29.71
C LEU A 585 43.81 12.38 29.69
N SER A 586 44.40 12.54 28.50
CA SER A 586 45.84 12.75 28.35
C SER A 586 46.30 14.10 28.95
N ARG A 587 45.41 15.10 28.96
CA ARG A 587 45.64 16.43 29.53
C ARG A 587 45.52 16.48 31.06
N LEU A 588 44.98 15.44 31.68
CA LEU A 588 44.88 15.32 33.14
C LEU A 588 46.21 14.91 33.78
N LEU A 589 46.45 15.42 35.00
CA LEU A 589 47.55 14.99 35.85
C LEU A 589 47.40 13.49 36.22
N PRO A 590 48.49 12.78 36.57
CA PRO A 590 48.43 11.34 36.87
C PRO A 590 47.39 10.94 37.92
N GLU A 591 47.20 11.75 38.96
CA GLU A 591 46.23 11.48 40.04
C GLU A 591 44.78 11.74 39.59
N GLN A 592 44.55 12.83 38.85
CA GLN A 592 43.25 13.15 38.23
C GLN A 592 42.84 12.11 37.17
N ARG A 593 43.79 11.54 36.43
CA ARG A 593 43.52 10.48 35.44
C ARG A 593 43.08 9.18 36.11
N ARG A 594 43.67 8.84 37.26
CA ARG A 594 43.22 7.69 38.08
C ARG A 594 41.82 7.93 38.66
N ALA A 595 41.54 9.15 39.11
CA ALA A 595 40.21 9.55 39.57
C ALA A 595 39.16 9.49 38.44
N ALA A 596 39.46 10.05 37.27
CA ALA A 596 38.60 9.99 36.08
C ALA A 596 38.23 8.55 35.69
N ARG A 597 39.21 7.63 35.73
CA ARG A 597 38.97 6.20 35.46
C ARG A 597 38.03 5.57 36.49
N ARG A 598 38.18 5.89 37.78
CA ARG A 598 37.28 5.39 38.85
C ARG A 598 35.85 5.90 38.64
N VAL A 599 35.69 7.20 38.41
CA VAL A 599 34.37 7.84 38.16
C VAL A 599 33.68 7.21 36.95
N LEU A 600 34.38 7.04 35.81
CA LEU A 600 33.79 6.44 34.60
C LEU A 600 33.33 4.99 34.82
N LEU A 601 34.04 4.19 35.63
CA LEU A 601 33.63 2.82 35.96
C LEU A 601 32.41 2.76 36.89
N GLN A 602 32.20 3.78 37.72
CA GLN A 602 31.03 3.88 38.61
C GLN A 602 29.76 4.33 37.88
N LEU A 603 29.91 5.05 36.76
CA LEU A 603 28.83 5.60 35.93
C LEU A 603 28.35 4.64 34.82
N VAL A 604 28.82 3.39 34.81
CA VAL A 604 28.36 2.34 33.90
C VAL A 604 27.93 1.13 34.74
N THR A 605 26.75 0.58 34.45
CA THR A 605 26.19 -0.61 35.11
C THR A 605 26.95 -1.88 34.69
N PRO A 606 26.81 -2.99 35.44
CA PRO A 606 27.41 -4.27 35.07
C PRO A 606 26.98 -4.80 33.69
N GLU A 607 25.80 -4.42 33.23
CA GLU A 607 25.24 -4.79 31.92
C GLU A 607 25.71 -3.85 30.79
N GLY A 608 26.64 -2.94 31.06
CA GLY A 608 27.15 -1.97 30.09
C GLY A 608 26.20 -0.81 29.80
N MET A 609 25.17 -0.61 30.63
CA MET A 609 24.24 0.51 30.52
C MET A 609 24.78 1.72 31.28
N ARG A 610 24.28 2.92 30.98
CA ARG A 610 24.68 4.12 31.72
C ARG A 610 24.03 4.16 33.10
N ALA A 611 24.76 4.64 34.10
CA ALA A 611 24.28 4.82 35.46
C ALA A 611 24.41 6.29 35.87
N ARG A 612 23.39 6.79 36.58
CA ARG A 612 23.39 8.11 37.20
C ARG A 612 23.92 8.03 38.63
N ARG A 613 24.81 8.96 39.03
CA ARG A 613 25.37 9.07 40.38
C ARG A 613 25.41 10.50 40.89
N THR A 614 25.14 10.73 42.17
CA THR A 614 25.21 12.06 42.81
C THR A 614 26.63 12.42 43.26
N ASP A 615 26.89 13.69 43.57
CA ASP A 615 28.16 14.15 44.18
C ASP A 615 28.55 13.29 45.41
N ALA A 616 27.58 12.95 46.27
CA ALA A 616 27.79 12.16 47.47
C ALA A 616 28.17 10.69 47.18
N GLU A 617 27.72 10.12 46.05
CA GLU A 617 28.04 8.75 45.65
C GLU A 617 29.41 8.63 44.93
N LEU A 618 29.94 9.75 44.41
CA LEU A 618 31.20 9.80 43.66
C LEU A 618 32.41 10.24 44.52
N ASP A 619 32.22 10.48 45.82
CA ASP A 619 33.28 10.86 46.77
C ASP A 619 33.99 12.18 46.39
N ASP A 620 33.20 13.24 46.10
CA ASP A 620 33.67 14.55 45.60
C ASP A 620 34.51 15.36 46.61
N ASP A 621 34.68 14.89 47.85
CA ASP A 621 35.55 15.54 48.84
C ASP A 621 37.05 15.49 48.44
N ASP A 622 37.44 14.58 47.54
CA ASP A 622 38.79 14.52 46.98
C ASP A 622 39.01 15.58 45.86
N PRO A 623 39.95 16.54 46.01
CA PRO A 623 40.23 17.57 45.01
C PRO A 623 40.61 17.02 43.62
N ALA A 624 41.22 15.83 43.56
CA ALA A 624 41.57 15.20 42.28
C ALA A 624 40.34 14.63 41.56
N THR A 625 39.35 14.17 42.31
CA THR A 625 38.07 13.65 41.80
C THR A 625 37.22 14.79 41.25
N ARG A 626 37.04 15.87 42.01
CA ARG A 626 36.34 17.09 41.56
C ARG A 626 36.92 17.66 40.26
N ALA A 627 38.24 17.84 40.22
CA ALA A 627 38.92 18.36 39.03
C ALA A 627 38.78 17.42 37.81
N SER A 628 38.66 16.11 38.04
CA SER A 628 38.43 15.13 36.97
C SER A 628 37.00 15.18 36.44
N ILE A 629 35.98 15.27 37.31
CA ILE A 629 34.58 15.43 36.92
C ILE A 629 34.40 16.69 36.09
N ASP A 630 34.93 17.82 36.57
CA ASP A 630 34.96 19.09 35.86
C ASP A 630 35.56 18.98 34.45
N ALA A 631 36.69 18.28 34.32
CA ALA A 631 37.34 18.10 33.03
C ALA A 631 36.56 17.18 32.10
N LEU A 632 35.92 16.13 32.63
CA LEU A 632 35.09 15.22 31.84
C LEU A 632 33.78 15.89 31.39
N VAL A 633 33.18 16.75 32.22
CA VAL A 633 32.00 17.57 31.87
C VAL A 633 32.38 18.63 30.83
N ARG A 634 33.47 19.37 31.04
CA ARG A 634 34.00 20.33 30.04
C ARG A 634 34.34 19.65 28.72
N GLY A 635 34.89 18.43 28.79
CA GLY A 635 35.20 17.59 27.63
C GLY A 635 33.99 16.93 26.97
N ARG A 636 32.76 17.16 27.46
CA ARG A 636 31.50 16.56 26.96
C ARG A 636 31.44 15.03 27.06
N LEU A 637 32.22 14.42 27.95
CA LEU A 637 32.19 12.98 28.23
C LEU A 637 31.16 12.64 29.31
N LEU A 638 30.89 13.58 30.22
CA LEU A 638 29.83 13.51 31.22
C LEU A 638 28.80 14.61 31.04
N VAL A 639 27.57 14.35 31.48
CA VAL A 639 26.49 15.32 31.61
C VAL A 639 26.16 15.48 33.08
N ALA A 640 26.08 16.72 33.55
CA ALA A 640 25.60 17.06 34.88
C ALA A 640 24.13 17.48 34.79
N SER A 641 23.32 17.03 35.74
CA SER A 641 21.90 17.36 35.88
C SER A 641 21.57 17.64 37.34
N GLU A 642 20.84 18.72 37.60
CA GLU A 642 20.31 19.01 38.94
C GLU A 642 18.98 18.26 39.12
N ALA A 643 18.85 17.51 40.21
CA ALA A 643 17.57 16.96 40.64
C ALA A 643 17.47 17.04 42.16
N SER A 644 16.35 17.59 42.65
CA SER A 644 16.02 17.63 44.08
C SER A 644 17.10 18.29 44.97
N GLY A 645 17.86 19.25 44.44
CA GLY A 645 18.88 20.00 45.19
C GLY A 645 20.29 19.40 45.22
N GLU A 646 20.52 18.27 44.53
CA GLU A 646 21.85 17.65 44.38
C GLU A 646 22.26 17.54 42.90
N THR A 647 23.55 17.70 42.60
CA THR A 647 24.10 17.52 41.25
C THR A 647 24.37 16.04 40.99
N ALA A 648 23.86 15.53 39.87
CA ALA A 648 24.07 14.15 39.43
C ALA A 648 24.75 14.09 38.06
N TYR A 649 25.68 13.14 37.91
CA TYR A 649 26.45 12.92 36.69
C TYR A 649 26.09 11.61 36.02
N GLU A 650 26.15 11.61 34.70
CA GLU A 650 25.98 10.44 33.83
C GLU A 650 26.95 10.53 32.65
N VAL A 651 27.31 9.37 32.06
CA VAL A 651 28.00 9.32 30.77
C VAL A 651 27.14 9.98 29.68
N ALA A 652 27.74 10.87 28.90
CA ALA A 652 27.01 11.71 27.96
C ALA A 652 26.19 10.90 26.92
N HIS A 653 26.68 9.73 26.49
CA HIS A 653 25.94 8.83 25.59
C HIS A 653 26.46 7.39 25.65
N GLU A 654 25.60 6.41 25.35
CA GLU A 654 25.94 4.98 25.21
C GLU A 654 27.01 4.70 24.13
N ALA A 655 27.19 5.63 23.18
CA ALA A 655 28.21 5.53 22.13
C ALA A 655 29.64 5.65 22.71
N LEU A 656 29.81 6.30 23.87
CA LEU A 656 31.07 6.32 24.61
C LEU A 656 31.39 4.95 25.23
N VAL A 657 30.38 4.18 25.61
CA VAL A 657 30.59 2.84 26.20
C VAL A 657 30.95 1.83 25.11
N GLN A 658 30.30 1.92 23.95
CA GLN A 658 30.51 0.99 22.83
C GLN A 658 31.71 1.35 21.94
N GLY A 659 31.95 2.65 21.71
CA GLY A 659 32.93 3.16 20.74
C GLY A 659 34.27 3.61 21.32
N TRP A 660 34.47 3.56 22.64
CA TRP A 660 35.73 3.95 23.29
C TRP A 660 36.49 2.72 23.81
N ASP A 661 37.48 2.28 23.03
CA ASP A 661 38.27 1.07 23.33
C ASP A 661 38.97 1.10 24.69
N SER A 662 39.40 2.26 25.17
CA SER A 662 40.03 2.39 26.49
C SER A 662 39.02 2.14 27.62
N LEU A 663 37.81 2.73 27.55
CA LEU A 663 36.76 2.51 28.54
C LEU A 663 36.24 1.07 28.51
N ARG A 664 36.03 0.50 27.32
CA ARG A 664 35.62 -0.91 27.17
C ARG A 664 36.65 -1.85 27.79
N ARG A 665 37.94 -1.67 27.51
CA ARG A 665 39.01 -2.45 28.16
C ARG A 665 39.02 -2.29 29.69
N TRP A 666 38.64 -1.13 30.22
CA TRP A 666 38.53 -0.95 31.67
C TRP A 666 37.30 -1.64 32.25
N LEU A 667 36.15 -1.58 31.56
CA LEU A 667 34.92 -2.26 31.95
C LEU A 667 35.05 -3.77 31.88
N ASP A 668 35.69 -4.31 30.84
CA ASP A 668 35.98 -5.74 30.72
C ASP A 668 36.91 -6.21 31.85
N ALA A 669 37.95 -5.42 32.15
CA ALA A 669 38.89 -5.72 33.23
C ALA A 669 38.32 -5.54 34.66
N ASP A 670 37.28 -4.72 34.84
CA ASP A 670 36.61 -4.50 36.14
C ASP A 670 35.36 -5.39 36.32
N GLY A 671 34.68 -5.75 35.23
CA GLY A 671 33.51 -6.64 35.19
C GLY A 671 33.79 -8.04 35.74
N GLU A 672 35.00 -8.58 35.52
CA GLU A 672 35.45 -9.83 36.15
C GLU A 672 35.64 -9.72 37.68
N LYS A 673 35.82 -8.51 38.22
CA LYS A 673 36.13 -8.25 39.64
C LYS A 673 34.93 -7.74 40.44
N ARG A 674 33.92 -7.15 39.79
CA ARG A 674 32.78 -6.45 40.42
C ARG A 674 31.81 -7.37 41.19
N PRO A 675 31.35 -8.52 40.65
CA PRO A 675 30.50 -9.47 41.40
C PRO A 675 31.22 -10.07 42.60
N VAL A 676 32.55 -10.10 42.55
CA VAL A 676 33.40 -10.58 43.64
C VAL A 676 33.48 -9.49 44.72
N ARG A 677 33.70 -8.21 44.37
CA ARG A 677 33.73 -7.10 45.35
C ARG A 677 32.40 -6.95 46.10
N GLU A 678 31.27 -7.00 45.41
CA GLU A 678 29.94 -6.87 46.04
C GLU A 678 29.65 -8.02 47.01
N ARG A 679 30.02 -9.25 46.65
CA ARG A 679 29.93 -10.40 47.56
C ARG A 679 30.85 -10.24 48.76
N VAL A 680 32.09 -9.77 48.58
CA VAL A 680 33.04 -9.53 49.68
C VAL A 680 32.50 -8.46 50.63
N ALA A 681 31.92 -7.38 50.09
CA ALA A 681 31.34 -6.30 50.88
C ALA A 681 30.10 -6.77 51.68
N ALA A 682 29.18 -7.50 51.05
CA ALA A 682 28.01 -8.06 51.73
C ALA A 682 28.42 -9.05 52.84
N ALA A 683 29.42 -9.89 52.60
CA ALA A 683 29.92 -10.81 53.60
C ALA A 683 30.72 -10.14 54.72
N ALA A 684 31.45 -9.06 54.42
CA ALA A 684 32.13 -8.26 55.43
C ALA A 684 31.11 -7.54 56.33
N ALA A 685 30.04 -6.97 55.75
CA ALA A 685 28.95 -6.35 56.50
C ALA A 685 28.25 -7.36 57.43
N GLU A 686 27.97 -8.56 56.93
CA GLU A 686 27.37 -9.64 57.72
C GLU A 686 28.31 -10.17 58.81
N TRP A 687 29.61 -10.30 58.52
CA TRP A 687 30.63 -10.68 59.50
C TRP A 687 30.75 -9.65 60.63
N ILE A 688 30.64 -8.35 60.31
CA ILE A 688 30.63 -7.27 61.31
C ILE A 688 29.33 -7.31 62.13
N ARG A 689 28.16 -7.48 61.49
CA ARG A 689 26.86 -7.62 62.15
C ARG A 689 26.84 -8.79 63.16
N LEU A 690 27.50 -9.89 62.83
CA LEU A 690 27.63 -11.08 63.67
C LEU A 690 28.79 -11.04 64.67
N GLY A 691 29.31 -9.84 64.98
CA GLY A 691 30.35 -9.66 66.00
C GLY A 691 31.71 -10.27 65.62
N ARG A 692 32.03 -10.33 64.33
CA ARG A 692 33.27 -10.89 63.76
C ARG A 692 33.45 -12.39 64.02
N SER A 693 32.36 -13.16 64.04
CA SER A 693 32.37 -14.63 64.20
C SER A 693 33.22 -15.36 63.14
N GLN A 694 33.87 -16.46 63.53
CA GLN A 694 34.64 -17.29 62.60
C GLN A 694 33.77 -18.03 61.57
N GLU A 695 32.48 -18.21 61.85
CA GLU A 695 31.55 -18.93 60.98
C GLU A 695 31.13 -18.12 59.74
N ALA A 696 31.23 -16.79 59.82
CA ALA A 696 30.93 -15.88 58.72
C ALA A 696 32.15 -15.61 57.80
N LEU A 697 33.33 -16.19 58.10
CA LEU A 697 34.54 -16.06 57.27
C LEU A 697 34.50 -16.97 56.04
N TRP A 698 35.07 -16.50 54.93
CA TRP A 698 35.04 -17.20 53.65
C TRP A 698 35.97 -18.43 53.59
N GLY A 699 35.50 -19.49 52.92
CA GLY A 699 36.25 -20.72 52.66
C GLY A 699 37.10 -20.69 51.39
N ASP A 700 37.82 -21.78 51.10
CA ASP A 700 38.82 -21.85 50.01
C ASP A 700 38.28 -21.48 48.61
N ARG A 701 37.04 -21.84 48.29
CA ARG A 701 36.43 -21.55 46.98
C ARG A 701 36.10 -20.06 46.83
N GLN A 702 35.50 -19.47 47.87
CA GLN A 702 35.14 -18.06 47.92
C GLN A 702 36.40 -17.15 47.95
N LEU A 703 37.47 -17.60 48.61
CA LEU A 703 38.75 -16.89 48.64
C LEU A 703 39.57 -17.00 47.35
N ALA A 704 39.42 -18.09 46.60
CA ALA A 704 40.01 -18.22 45.26
C ALA A 704 39.32 -17.28 44.27
N GLU A 705 38.00 -17.15 44.35
CA GLU A 705 37.23 -16.15 43.60
C GLU A 705 37.63 -14.72 44.00
N ALA A 706 37.94 -14.47 45.27
CA ALA A 706 38.42 -13.17 45.79
C ALA A 706 39.91 -12.85 45.55
N ALA A 707 40.66 -13.70 44.83
CA ALA A 707 42.09 -13.50 44.60
C ALA A 707 42.41 -12.44 43.54
N VAL A 708 41.43 -12.08 42.70
CA VAL A 708 41.54 -11.10 41.61
C VAL A 708 41.43 -9.62 42.07
N ILE A 709 41.08 -9.38 43.33
CA ILE A 709 40.95 -8.03 43.92
C ILE A 709 42.18 -7.73 44.81
N GLY A 710 42.81 -6.58 44.58
CA GLY A 710 43.92 -6.10 45.42
C GLY A 710 43.44 -5.65 46.80
N GLU A 711 44.22 -5.92 47.84
CA GLU A 711 43.86 -5.55 49.23
C GLU A 711 43.73 -4.03 49.42
N ASP A 712 44.37 -3.25 48.56
CA ASP A 712 44.40 -1.78 48.56
C ASP A 712 43.20 -1.16 47.82
N GLU A 713 42.42 -1.99 47.11
CA GLU A 713 41.25 -1.58 46.31
C GLU A 713 39.93 -1.66 47.10
N LEU A 714 39.97 -2.06 48.37
CA LEU A 714 38.80 -2.31 49.22
C LEU A 714 38.76 -1.33 50.41
N PRO A 715 37.56 -0.90 50.84
CA PRO A 715 37.40 -0.13 52.07
C PRO A 715 38.02 -0.86 53.27
N ALA A 716 38.61 -0.13 54.22
CA ALA A 716 39.45 -0.68 55.30
C ALA A 716 38.82 -1.86 56.07
N GLN A 717 37.50 -1.80 56.33
CA GLN A 717 36.74 -2.84 57.04
C GLN A 717 36.52 -4.10 56.19
N THR A 718 36.38 -3.93 54.88
CA THR A 718 36.22 -5.03 53.90
C THR A 718 37.56 -5.74 53.64
N GLY A 719 38.67 -4.99 53.65
CA GLY A 719 40.02 -5.54 53.59
C GLY A 719 40.41 -6.35 54.85
N GLU A 720 39.91 -5.96 56.03
CA GLU A 720 40.11 -6.71 57.30
C GLU A 720 39.47 -8.11 57.26
N PHE A 721 38.25 -8.20 56.73
CA PHE A 721 37.51 -9.46 56.55
C PHE A 721 38.25 -10.45 55.63
N LEU A 722 38.75 -9.95 54.49
CA LEU A 722 39.41 -10.79 53.48
C LEU A 722 40.73 -11.39 54.00
N ARG A 723 41.52 -10.58 54.72
CA ARG A 723 42.77 -11.02 55.38
C ARG A 723 42.52 -12.08 56.45
N THR A 724 41.45 -11.93 57.22
CA THR A 724 41.09 -12.87 58.29
C THR A 724 40.60 -14.21 57.71
N SER A 725 39.79 -14.15 56.64
CA SER A 725 39.32 -15.34 55.92
C SER A 725 40.49 -16.13 55.29
N ARG A 726 41.45 -15.45 54.63
CA ARG A 726 42.63 -16.08 54.00
C ARG A 726 43.50 -16.88 54.98
N LYS A 727 43.66 -16.39 56.22
CA LYS A 727 44.45 -17.05 57.27
C LYS A 727 43.81 -18.36 57.77
N ILE A 728 42.50 -18.42 57.89
CA ILE A 728 41.77 -19.62 58.38
C ILE A 728 41.67 -20.69 57.28
N ALA A 729 41.49 -20.29 56.03
CA ALA A 729 41.42 -21.19 54.87
C ALA A 729 42.72 -21.98 54.65
N ALA A 730 43.88 -21.35 54.83
CA ALA A 730 45.19 -22.02 54.79
C ALA A 730 45.33 -23.15 55.85
N ARG A 731 44.57 -23.08 56.96
CA ARG A 731 44.51 -24.09 58.01
C ARG A 731 43.58 -25.26 57.66
N ARG A 732 42.51 -25.02 56.89
CA ARG A 732 41.55 -26.04 56.39
C ARG A 732 42.11 -26.89 55.22
N ARG A 733 42.98 -26.33 54.37
CA ARG A 733 43.61 -27.07 53.24
C ARG A 733 44.42 -28.30 53.67
N ARG A 734 44.94 -28.31 54.90
CA ARG A 734 45.67 -29.47 55.47
C ARG A 734 44.74 -30.63 55.84
N TRP A 735 43.47 -30.36 56.15
CA TRP A 735 42.49 -31.35 56.58
C TRP A 735 41.67 -31.95 55.41
N ARG A 736 41.55 -31.24 54.28
CA ARG A 736 40.75 -31.67 53.11
C ARG A 736 41.43 -32.67 52.16
N ARG A 737 42.72 -32.97 52.34
CA ARG A 737 43.42 -33.99 51.52
C ARG A 737 42.96 -35.44 51.79
N ALA A 738 42.13 -35.66 52.82
CA ALA A 738 41.58 -36.98 53.16
C ALA A 738 40.28 -37.35 52.43
N LEU A 739 39.71 -36.50 51.56
CA LEU A 739 38.35 -36.68 51.01
C LEU A 739 38.31 -36.57 49.47
N ILE A 740 39.30 -37.13 48.77
CA ILE A 740 39.53 -36.94 47.32
C ILE A 740 38.76 -37.94 46.41
N VAL A 741 38.05 -38.94 46.96
CA VAL A 741 37.43 -39.99 46.11
C VAL A 741 35.89 -39.86 45.98
N GLY A 742 35.18 -39.17 46.89
CA GLY A 742 33.70 -39.17 46.90
C GLY A 742 32.98 -38.08 46.09
N VAL A 743 33.60 -36.90 45.93
CA VAL A 743 32.93 -35.70 45.37
C VAL A 743 32.80 -35.67 43.83
N PRO A 744 33.74 -36.18 43.02
CA PRO A 744 33.62 -36.16 41.56
C PRO A 744 32.43 -36.99 41.04
N LEU A 745 32.09 -38.08 41.75
CA LEU A 745 31.00 -38.99 41.38
C LEU A 745 29.61 -38.32 41.52
N VAL A 746 29.42 -37.51 42.56
CA VAL A 746 28.15 -36.81 42.83
C VAL A 746 27.95 -35.66 41.83
N ILE A 747 29.00 -34.90 41.51
CA ILE A 747 28.94 -33.80 40.53
C ILE A 747 28.66 -34.34 39.12
N GLY A 748 29.26 -35.49 38.75
CA GLY A 748 28.98 -36.16 37.48
C GLY A 748 27.52 -36.62 37.36
N LEU A 749 26.96 -37.20 38.43
CA LEU A 749 25.55 -37.61 38.48
C LEU A 749 24.57 -36.42 38.46
N SER A 750 24.89 -35.31 39.13
CA SER A 750 24.05 -34.11 39.11
C SER A 750 24.07 -33.39 37.74
N ALA A 751 25.23 -33.30 37.08
CA ALA A 751 25.31 -32.72 35.73
C ALA A 751 24.64 -33.60 34.66
N ALA A 752 24.71 -34.93 34.81
CA ALA A 752 23.94 -35.86 34.00
C ALA A 752 22.44 -35.70 34.24
N GLY A 753 22.00 -35.57 35.50
CA GLY A 753 20.61 -35.30 35.88
C GLY A 753 20.05 -34.02 35.28
N LEU A 754 20.79 -32.90 35.35
CA LEU A 754 20.37 -31.62 34.76
C LEU A 754 20.31 -31.66 33.23
N ARG A 755 21.23 -32.37 32.57
CA ARG A 755 21.17 -32.58 31.10
C ARG A 755 20.00 -33.47 30.69
N ILE A 756 19.70 -34.51 31.47
CA ILE A 756 18.53 -35.37 31.24
C ILE A 756 17.25 -34.56 31.47
N GLN A 757 17.19 -33.72 32.50
CA GLN A 757 16.03 -32.87 32.78
C GLN A 757 15.82 -31.83 31.67
N ALA A 758 16.87 -31.14 31.22
CA ALA A 758 16.79 -30.18 30.12
C ALA A 758 16.38 -30.84 28.79
N ARG A 759 16.89 -32.05 28.51
CA ARG A 759 16.44 -32.85 27.36
C ARG A 759 14.98 -33.26 27.47
N HIS A 760 14.53 -33.75 28.64
CA HIS A 760 13.12 -34.10 28.84
C HIS A 760 12.18 -32.89 28.78
N GLU A 761 12.65 -31.69 29.14
CA GLU A 761 11.87 -30.46 29.04
C GLU A 761 11.78 -30.01 27.58
N LEU A 762 12.88 -30.05 26.83
CA LEU A 762 12.92 -29.84 25.39
C LEU A 762 12.04 -30.85 24.63
N ASP A 763 12.15 -32.14 24.94
CA ASP A 763 11.34 -33.20 24.33
C ASP A 763 9.84 -33.00 24.62
N ARG A 764 9.48 -32.55 25.82
CA ARG A 764 8.09 -32.21 26.18
C ARG A 764 7.59 -31.00 25.40
N THR A 765 8.40 -29.95 25.27
CA THR A 765 8.07 -28.77 24.48
C THR A 765 7.88 -29.12 23.00
N ILE A 766 8.79 -29.91 22.41
CA ILE A 766 8.68 -30.40 21.04
C ILE A 766 7.45 -31.30 20.87
N ALA A 767 7.18 -32.22 21.81
CA ALA A 767 5.98 -33.05 21.79
C ALA A 767 4.70 -32.21 21.82
N GLY A 768 4.68 -31.11 22.59
CA GLY A 768 3.57 -30.16 22.60
C GLY A 768 3.34 -29.50 21.24
N TYR A 769 4.40 -29.06 20.56
CA TYR A 769 4.30 -28.52 19.19
C TYR A 769 3.85 -29.58 18.18
N LEU A 770 4.36 -30.80 18.28
CA LEU A 770 3.96 -31.92 17.42
C LEU A 770 2.49 -32.27 17.60
N GLU A 771 2.00 -32.37 18.83
CA GLU A 771 0.61 -32.71 19.15
C GLU A 771 -0.34 -31.59 18.68
N ALA A 772 -0.06 -30.34 19.04
CA ALA A 772 -0.87 -29.20 18.65
C ALA A 772 -0.87 -28.98 17.13
N GLY A 773 0.32 -29.06 16.50
CA GLY A 773 0.48 -28.93 15.05
C GLY A 773 -0.22 -30.05 14.29
N SER A 774 -0.10 -31.30 14.74
CA SER A 774 -0.77 -32.46 14.11
C SER A 774 -2.29 -32.39 14.25
N ALA A 775 -2.80 -31.92 15.39
CA ALA A 775 -4.23 -31.70 15.60
C ALA A 775 -4.77 -30.60 14.66
N ALA A 776 -4.05 -29.47 14.54
CA ALA A 776 -4.38 -28.40 13.60
C ALA A 776 -4.31 -28.89 12.14
N PHE A 777 -3.33 -29.71 11.80
CA PHE A 777 -3.17 -30.29 10.46
C PHE A 777 -4.33 -31.23 10.11
N ALA A 778 -4.72 -32.11 11.03
CA ALA A 778 -5.87 -32.99 10.86
C ALA A 778 -7.18 -32.19 10.70
N ASP A 779 -7.34 -31.09 11.45
CA ASP A 779 -8.48 -30.17 11.29
C ASP A 779 -8.48 -29.49 9.92
N GLY A 780 -7.33 -28.99 9.48
CA GLY A 780 -7.16 -28.42 8.15
C GLY A 780 -7.55 -29.38 7.02
N ARG A 781 -7.12 -30.65 7.10
CA ARG A 781 -7.50 -31.67 6.09
C ARG A 781 -9.00 -31.97 6.09
N ARG A 782 -9.65 -32.06 7.26
CA ARG A 782 -11.11 -32.25 7.33
C ARG A 782 -11.86 -31.08 6.71
N ARG A 783 -11.47 -29.85 7.03
CA ARG A 783 -12.09 -28.63 6.48
C ARG A 783 -11.85 -28.49 4.97
N LYS A 784 -10.68 -28.89 4.49
CA LYS A 784 -10.40 -28.96 3.04
C LYS A 784 -11.34 -29.95 2.34
N ALA A 785 -11.62 -31.11 2.94
CA ALA A 785 -12.57 -32.08 2.38
C ALA A 785 -14.01 -31.52 2.36
N GLU A 786 -14.44 -30.83 3.43
CA GLU A 786 -15.72 -30.11 3.48
C GLU A 786 -15.80 -29.03 2.38
N ALA A 787 -14.73 -28.26 2.20
CA ALA A 787 -14.66 -27.24 1.15
C ALA A 787 -14.78 -27.85 -0.26
N ASP A 788 -14.12 -28.99 -0.52
CA ASP A 788 -14.23 -29.69 -1.80
C ASP A 788 -15.62 -30.29 -2.05
N GLU A 789 -16.29 -30.79 -1.00
CA GLU A 789 -17.66 -31.30 -1.11
C GLU A 789 -18.64 -30.19 -1.49
N LEU A 790 -18.61 -29.06 -0.77
CA LEU A 790 -19.42 -27.88 -1.09
C LEU A 790 -19.12 -27.33 -2.49
N ARG A 791 -17.84 -27.35 -2.89
CA ARG A 791 -17.41 -26.96 -4.23
C ARG A 791 -18.05 -27.83 -5.31
N ARG A 792 -17.99 -29.16 -5.16
CA ARG A 792 -18.62 -30.12 -6.09
C ARG A 792 -20.13 -29.98 -6.12
N GLU A 793 -20.75 -29.75 -4.97
CA GLU A 793 -22.19 -29.50 -4.85
C GLU A 793 -22.61 -28.20 -5.57
N ALA A 794 -21.83 -27.12 -5.42
CA ALA A 794 -22.06 -25.86 -6.11
C ALA A 794 -21.99 -26.04 -7.63
N PHE A 795 -20.98 -26.73 -8.14
CA PHE A 795 -20.83 -27.00 -9.58
C PHE A 795 -21.99 -27.82 -10.14
N ALA A 796 -22.39 -28.89 -9.45
CA ALA A 796 -23.57 -29.67 -9.84
C ALA A 796 -24.86 -28.83 -9.87
N ARG A 797 -24.98 -27.84 -8.99
CA ARG A 797 -26.11 -26.89 -9.00
C ARG A 797 -26.06 -25.92 -10.17
N PHE A 798 -24.89 -25.39 -10.53
CA PHE A 798 -24.73 -24.55 -11.71
C PHE A 798 -25.07 -25.31 -13.00
N ASP A 799 -24.56 -26.53 -13.14
CA ASP A 799 -24.88 -27.42 -14.27
C ASP A 799 -26.38 -27.73 -14.35
N ALA A 800 -27.02 -28.00 -13.21
CA ALA A 800 -28.45 -28.31 -13.14
C ALA A 800 -29.34 -27.08 -13.41
N ALA A 801 -28.94 -25.89 -12.92
CA ALA A 801 -29.66 -24.65 -13.15
C ALA A 801 -29.86 -24.38 -14.65
N GLY A 802 -28.88 -24.76 -15.47
CA GLY A 802 -28.94 -24.70 -16.93
C GLY A 802 -30.08 -25.46 -17.61
N THR A 803 -30.66 -26.43 -16.90
CA THR A 803 -31.75 -27.27 -17.39
C THR A 803 -33.09 -26.97 -16.70
N ALA A 804 -33.11 -26.01 -15.77
CA ALA A 804 -34.32 -25.61 -15.06
C ALA A 804 -35.31 -24.92 -16.01
N ARG A 805 -36.60 -24.95 -15.64
CA ARG A 805 -37.62 -24.15 -16.32
C ARG A 805 -37.33 -22.67 -16.08
N ALA A 806 -37.68 -21.81 -17.05
CA ALA A 806 -37.39 -20.38 -16.98
C ALA A 806 -37.91 -19.70 -15.71
N GLU A 807 -39.07 -20.12 -15.19
CA GLU A 807 -39.67 -19.59 -13.95
C GLU A 807 -38.81 -19.88 -12.70
N ASP A 808 -38.06 -21.00 -12.70
CA ASP A 808 -37.25 -21.46 -11.57
C ASP A 808 -35.75 -21.14 -11.73
N ALA A 809 -35.32 -20.76 -12.94
CA ALA A 809 -33.90 -20.60 -13.29
C ALA A 809 -33.18 -19.57 -12.40
N GLY A 810 -33.81 -18.44 -12.11
CA GLY A 810 -33.24 -17.41 -11.23
C GLY A 810 -33.02 -17.90 -9.79
N ALA A 811 -33.96 -18.69 -9.25
CA ALA A 811 -33.86 -19.25 -7.91
C ALA A 811 -32.78 -20.36 -7.85
N ALA A 812 -32.73 -21.22 -8.86
CA ALA A 812 -31.70 -22.25 -8.99
C ALA A 812 -30.29 -21.64 -9.06
N GLN A 813 -30.13 -20.58 -9.87
CA GLN A 813 -28.87 -19.84 -9.99
C GLN A 813 -28.47 -19.18 -8.65
N ALA A 814 -29.40 -18.55 -7.95
CA ALA A 814 -29.13 -17.95 -6.63
C ALA A 814 -28.70 -19.00 -5.59
N GLN A 815 -29.29 -20.19 -5.62
CA GLN A 815 -28.91 -21.30 -4.75
C GLN A 815 -27.51 -21.85 -5.08
N ALA A 816 -27.17 -21.97 -6.37
CA ALA A 816 -25.83 -22.34 -6.81
C ALA A 816 -24.78 -21.34 -6.30
N GLU A 817 -25.04 -20.04 -6.46
CA GLU A 817 -24.18 -18.95 -5.97
C GLU A 817 -24.02 -18.96 -4.43
N ALA A 818 -25.08 -19.22 -3.67
CA ALA A 818 -25.00 -19.34 -2.21
C ALA A 818 -24.15 -20.55 -1.76
N THR A 819 -24.26 -21.67 -2.48
CA THR A 819 -23.45 -22.87 -2.22
C THR A 819 -21.97 -22.60 -2.52
N TRP A 820 -21.69 -21.91 -3.63
CA TRP A 820 -20.34 -21.49 -3.98
C TRP A 820 -19.73 -20.56 -2.92
N ALA A 821 -20.47 -19.57 -2.45
CA ALA A 821 -20.01 -18.69 -1.37
C ALA A 821 -19.66 -19.48 -0.09
N SER A 822 -20.43 -20.52 0.21
CA SER A 822 -20.16 -21.44 1.33
C SER A 822 -18.89 -22.27 1.11
N ALA A 823 -18.63 -22.72 -0.13
CA ALA A 823 -17.40 -23.42 -0.50
C ALA A 823 -16.16 -22.51 -0.36
N ILE A 824 -16.24 -21.24 -0.77
CA ILE A 824 -15.17 -20.25 -0.59
C ILE A 824 -14.89 -19.97 0.90
N GLU A 825 -15.94 -19.83 1.70
CA GLU A 825 -15.81 -19.67 3.15
C GLU A 825 -15.16 -20.90 3.81
N ALA A 826 -15.59 -22.10 3.44
CA ALA A 826 -14.99 -23.35 3.90
C ALA A 826 -13.52 -23.47 3.48
N SER A 827 -13.17 -23.03 2.27
CA SER A 827 -11.78 -22.99 1.78
C SER A 827 -10.91 -22.07 2.63
N ARG A 828 -11.38 -20.86 2.96
CA ARG A 828 -10.65 -19.94 3.84
C ARG A 828 -10.43 -20.54 5.24
N ARG A 829 -11.48 -21.13 5.82
CA ARG A 829 -11.39 -21.82 7.12
C ARG A 829 -10.39 -22.99 7.08
N ALA A 830 -10.30 -23.70 5.95
CA ALA A 830 -9.32 -24.76 5.75
C ALA A 830 -7.89 -24.21 5.66
N ASP A 831 -7.66 -23.14 4.89
CA ASP A 831 -6.33 -22.51 4.78
C ASP A 831 -5.88 -21.89 6.10
N ASP A 832 -6.78 -21.28 6.89
CA ASP A 832 -6.48 -20.76 8.22
C ASP A 832 -6.03 -21.89 9.17
N ALA A 833 -6.70 -23.04 9.15
CA ALA A 833 -6.34 -24.20 9.96
C ALA A 833 -4.99 -24.80 9.54
N LEU A 834 -4.73 -24.92 8.24
CA LEU A 834 -3.45 -25.38 7.70
C LEU A 834 -2.32 -24.38 8.01
N SER A 835 -2.59 -23.06 7.93
CA SER A 835 -1.63 -22.01 8.29
C SER A 835 -1.25 -22.06 9.77
N ARG A 836 -2.21 -22.35 10.66
CA ARG A 836 -1.92 -22.57 12.09
C ARG A 836 -1.01 -23.79 12.31
N ALA A 837 -1.25 -24.89 11.59
CA ALA A 837 -0.39 -26.07 11.65
C ALA A 837 1.05 -25.73 11.20
N GLU A 838 1.17 -24.99 10.09
CA GLU A 838 2.46 -24.49 9.58
C GLU A 838 3.21 -23.64 10.62
N GLN A 839 2.52 -22.69 11.25
CA GLN A 839 3.10 -21.83 12.31
C GLN A 839 3.59 -22.66 13.50
N LEU A 840 2.79 -23.61 13.98
CA LEU A 840 3.16 -24.47 15.11
C LEU A 840 4.38 -25.35 14.81
N PHE A 841 4.48 -25.90 13.60
CA PHE A 841 5.66 -26.67 13.20
C PHE A 841 6.90 -25.80 13.02
N ASN A 842 6.76 -24.59 12.46
CA ASN A 842 7.85 -23.62 12.35
C ASN A 842 8.36 -23.15 13.72
N ASP A 843 7.47 -22.92 14.68
CA ASP A 843 7.85 -22.56 16.05
C ASP A 843 8.59 -23.72 16.73
N GLY A 844 8.16 -24.97 16.51
CA GLY A 844 8.91 -26.16 16.94
C GLY A 844 10.31 -26.23 16.32
N LEU A 845 10.47 -25.91 15.03
CA LEU A 845 11.77 -25.89 14.35
C LEU A 845 12.67 -24.73 14.81
N ARG A 846 12.12 -23.62 15.30
CA ARG A 846 12.93 -22.56 15.93
C ARG A 846 13.54 -23.02 17.25
N VAL A 847 12.84 -23.90 17.97
CA VAL A 847 13.32 -24.48 19.23
C VAL A 847 14.38 -25.56 18.97
N GLU A 848 14.16 -26.46 18.02
CA GLU A 848 15.16 -27.47 17.60
C GLU A 848 15.20 -27.59 16.06
N PRO A 849 16.10 -26.85 15.39
CA PRO A 849 16.16 -26.80 13.93
C PRO A 849 16.45 -28.14 13.25
N ALA A 850 17.07 -29.09 13.97
CA ALA A 850 17.51 -30.37 13.44
C ALA A 850 16.45 -31.50 13.49
N ARG A 851 15.21 -31.21 13.91
CA ARG A 851 14.13 -32.21 14.00
C ARG A 851 13.55 -32.59 12.63
N PRO A 852 13.72 -33.85 12.15
CA PRO A 852 13.21 -34.26 10.84
C PRO A 852 11.69 -34.44 10.81
N ASP A 853 11.08 -34.91 11.91
CA ASP A 853 9.64 -35.11 12.05
C ASP A 853 8.82 -33.84 11.86
N LEU A 854 9.28 -32.72 12.43
CA LEU A 854 8.65 -31.40 12.25
C LEU A 854 8.79 -30.89 10.81
N ARG A 855 9.95 -31.07 10.17
CA ARG A 855 10.15 -30.66 8.77
C ARG A 855 9.28 -31.47 7.81
N ASP A 856 9.17 -32.78 8.06
CA ASP A 856 8.34 -33.66 7.24
C ASP A 856 6.86 -33.28 7.29
N LEU A 857 6.33 -33.05 8.50
CA LEU A 857 4.95 -32.61 8.67
C LEU A 857 4.70 -31.21 8.08
N LEU A 858 5.67 -30.31 8.18
CA LEU A 858 5.60 -29.00 7.52
C LEU A 858 5.51 -29.13 5.99
N GLY A 859 6.32 -30.01 5.38
CA GLY A 859 6.23 -30.33 3.97
C GLY A 859 4.86 -30.88 3.57
N ASP A 860 4.29 -31.76 4.39
CA ASP A 860 2.95 -32.33 4.14
C ASP A 860 1.84 -31.28 4.25
N VAL A 861 1.94 -30.35 5.21
CA VAL A 861 1.02 -29.20 5.34
C VAL A 861 1.07 -28.34 4.07
N LEU A 862 2.27 -28.01 3.59
CA LEU A 862 2.45 -27.22 2.37
C LEU A 862 1.83 -27.93 1.15
N VAL A 863 1.99 -29.25 1.02
CA VAL A 863 1.34 -30.03 -0.06
C VAL A 863 -0.19 -29.96 0.04
N GLU A 864 -0.77 -30.03 1.24
CA GLU A 864 -2.22 -29.91 1.42
C GLU A 864 -2.73 -28.51 1.06
N ARG A 865 -1.98 -27.46 1.42
CA ARG A 865 -2.28 -26.06 1.05
C ARG A 865 -2.17 -25.83 -0.45
N ILE A 866 -1.14 -26.38 -1.10
CA ILE A 866 -0.99 -26.35 -2.56
C ILE A 866 -2.21 -26.99 -3.22
N GLY A 867 -2.63 -28.16 -2.72
CA GLY A 867 -3.82 -28.83 -3.25
C GLY A 867 -5.12 -28.05 -3.01
N LEU A 868 -5.24 -27.29 -1.91
CA LEU A 868 -6.39 -26.41 -1.68
C LEU A 868 -6.39 -25.23 -2.67
N ALA A 869 -5.23 -24.62 -2.91
CA ALA A 869 -5.08 -23.56 -3.90
C ALA A 869 -5.40 -24.07 -5.32
N GLU A 870 -4.99 -25.29 -5.68
CA GLU A 870 -5.33 -25.93 -6.95
C GLU A 870 -6.85 -26.16 -7.11
N LEU A 871 -7.55 -26.62 -6.05
CA LEU A 871 -9.00 -26.86 -6.08
C LEU A 871 -9.83 -25.60 -6.36
N PHE A 872 -9.33 -24.45 -5.92
CA PHE A 872 -10.02 -23.15 -6.05
C PHE A 872 -9.33 -22.22 -7.07
N HIS A 873 -8.48 -22.76 -7.96
CA HIS A 873 -7.81 -22.01 -9.03
C HIS A 873 -7.02 -20.77 -8.57
N ALA A 874 -6.42 -20.83 -7.36
CA ALA A 874 -5.62 -19.75 -6.78
C ALA A 874 -4.13 -19.85 -7.21
N ASP A 875 -3.85 -19.59 -8.49
CA ASP A 875 -2.55 -19.79 -9.14
C ASP A 875 -1.37 -19.07 -8.48
N GLU A 876 -1.57 -17.80 -8.06
CA GLU A 876 -0.54 -17.02 -7.37
C GLU A 876 -0.18 -17.66 -6.02
N ARG A 877 -1.21 -18.04 -5.24
CA ARG A 877 -1.04 -18.68 -3.95
C ARG A 877 -0.35 -20.03 -4.08
N ARG A 878 -0.76 -20.83 -5.07
CA ARG A 878 -0.11 -22.10 -5.42
C ARG A 878 1.37 -21.90 -5.71
N THR A 879 1.72 -20.90 -6.53
CA THR A 879 3.12 -20.60 -6.91
C THR A 879 3.98 -20.23 -5.70
N GLU A 880 3.43 -19.43 -4.78
CA GLU A 880 4.09 -19.06 -3.53
C GLU A 880 4.34 -20.29 -2.63
N LEU A 881 3.32 -21.11 -2.40
CA LEU A 881 3.42 -22.30 -1.56
C LEU A 881 4.37 -23.35 -2.13
N VAL A 882 4.38 -23.51 -3.46
CA VAL A 882 5.33 -24.38 -4.16
C VAL A 882 6.78 -23.90 -3.97
N ARG A 883 7.02 -22.58 -3.95
CA ARG A 883 8.35 -22.01 -3.65
C ARG A 883 8.74 -22.20 -2.18
N GLN A 884 7.78 -22.11 -1.26
CA GLN A 884 8.02 -22.39 0.16
C GLN A 884 8.38 -23.86 0.39
N LEU A 885 7.70 -24.79 -0.29
CA LEU A 885 8.00 -26.22 -0.22
C LEU A 885 9.45 -26.52 -0.62
N ASP A 886 10.01 -25.80 -1.60
CA ASP A 886 11.40 -25.99 -2.03
C ASP A 886 12.42 -25.72 -0.91
N GLY A 887 12.07 -24.94 0.12
CA GLY A 887 12.91 -24.71 1.30
C GLY A 887 12.80 -25.79 2.39
N HIS A 888 11.85 -26.72 2.25
CA HIS A 888 11.52 -27.73 3.26
C HIS A 888 11.46 -29.17 2.70
N ASP A 889 11.79 -29.38 1.43
CA ASP A 889 11.75 -30.67 0.73
C ASP A 889 13.15 -31.11 0.26
N ASP A 890 14.05 -31.36 1.24
CA ASP A 890 15.48 -31.63 1.00
C ASP A 890 15.73 -32.84 0.06
N ASP A 891 14.87 -33.87 0.10
CA ASP A 891 14.96 -35.08 -0.74
C ASP A 891 14.21 -34.98 -2.07
N ARG A 892 13.54 -33.85 -2.32
CA ARG A 892 12.64 -33.59 -3.45
C ARG A 892 11.52 -34.61 -3.63
N SER A 893 11.19 -35.39 -2.61
CA SER A 893 10.16 -36.43 -2.70
C SER A 893 8.77 -35.84 -2.88
N ARG A 894 8.45 -34.74 -2.19
CA ARG A 894 7.16 -34.06 -2.27
C ARG A 894 7.03 -33.28 -3.57
N ARG A 895 8.14 -32.68 -4.03
CA ARG A 895 8.27 -32.08 -5.35
C ARG A 895 8.09 -33.11 -6.47
N GLY A 896 8.73 -34.28 -6.34
CA GLY A 896 8.53 -35.41 -7.23
C GLY A 896 7.07 -35.89 -7.22
N GLY A 897 6.45 -35.89 -6.04
CA GLY A 897 5.02 -36.12 -5.84
C GLY A 897 4.17 -35.15 -6.65
N LEU A 898 4.40 -33.83 -6.53
CA LEU A 898 3.76 -32.77 -7.31
C LEU A 898 3.99 -32.89 -8.83
N ALA A 899 5.12 -33.47 -9.23
CA ALA A 899 5.49 -33.71 -10.62
C ALA A 899 5.08 -35.10 -11.16
N ARG A 900 4.25 -35.86 -10.43
CA ARG A 900 3.86 -37.22 -10.83
C ARG A 900 3.29 -37.24 -12.25
N VAL A 901 3.95 -37.99 -13.12
CA VAL A 901 3.69 -38.02 -14.56
C VAL A 901 2.29 -38.57 -14.85
N PRO A 902 1.45 -37.87 -15.63
CA PRO A 902 0.17 -38.38 -16.08
C PRO A 902 0.34 -39.43 -17.18
N ARG A 903 -0.64 -40.33 -17.29
CA ARG A 903 -0.71 -41.36 -18.32
C ARG A 903 -1.85 -41.10 -19.28
N LEU A 904 -1.57 -41.26 -20.57
CA LEU A 904 -2.51 -41.02 -21.65
C LEU A 904 -2.66 -42.28 -22.50
N SER A 905 -3.91 -42.72 -22.70
CA SER A 905 -4.25 -43.69 -23.74
C SER A 905 -5.08 -43.02 -24.83
N VAL A 906 -4.71 -43.20 -26.09
CA VAL A 906 -5.30 -42.52 -27.24
C VAL A 906 -5.83 -43.54 -28.24
N GLU A 907 -7.10 -43.42 -28.59
CA GLU A 907 -7.80 -44.19 -29.62
C GLU A 907 -8.30 -43.22 -30.70
N ALA A 908 -8.25 -43.65 -31.96
CA ALA A 908 -8.71 -42.86 -33.10
C ALA A 908 -9.49 -43.74 -34.08
N SER A 909 -10.54 -43.18 -34.67
CA SER A 909 -11.32 -43.80 -35.75
C SER A 909 -11.22 -42.92 -37.01
N PRO A 910 -10.66 -43.42 -38.13
CA PRO A 910 -10.07 -44.75 -38.31
C PRO A 910 -8.77 -44.93 -37.52
N ALA A 911 -8.45 -46.19 -37.18
CA ALA A 911 -7.17 -46.54 -36.56
C ALA A 911 -5.99 -46.23 -37.50
N GLY A 912 -4.80 -46.03 -36.93
CA GLY A 912 -3.59 -45.72 -37.68
C GLY A 912 -3.33 -44.23 -37.93
N ALA A 913 -4.18 -43.34 -37.40
CA ALA A 913 -3.98 -41.89 -37.40
C ALA A 913 -2.69 -41.51 -36.65
N GLU A 914 -1.87 -40.65 -37.24
CA GLU A 914 -0.68 -40.09 -36.61
C GLU A 914 -1.12 -39.12 -35.50
N VAL A 915 -0.54 -39.26 -34.30
CA VAL A 915 -0.82 -38.41 -33.14
C VAL A 915 0.42 -37.59 -32.81
N ARG A 916 0.28 -36.27 -32.83
CA ARG A 916 1.33 -35.33 -32.43
C ARG A 916 0.97 -34.69 -31.10
N LEU A 917 1.97 -34.43 -30.26
CA LEU A 917 1.78 -33.79 -28.96
C LEU A 917 2.55 -32.48 -28.90
N GLU A 918 1.86 -31.44 -28.45
CA GLU A 918 2.41 -30.12 -28.17
C GLU A 918 2.01 -29.71 -26.75
N ARG A 919 2.87 -28.95 -26.06
CA ARG A 919 2.60 -28.41 -24.72
C ARG A 919 2.44 -26.90 -24.79
N TYR A 920 1.47 -26.35 -24.06
CA TYR A 920 1.42 -24.92 -23.81
C TYR A 920 2.39 -24.55 -22.69
N GLU A 921 3.41 -23.75 -22.99
CA GLU A 921 4.33 -23.18 -22.01
C GLU A 921 4.04 -21.68 -21.82
N ARG A 922 4.11 -21.20 -20.57
CA ARG A 922 3.92 -19.78 -20.24
C ARG A 922 5.23 -19.03 -20.52
N ALA A 923 5.19 -18.04 -21.42
CA ALA A 923 6.29 -17.12 -21.70
C ALA A 923 5.83 -15.69 -21.39
N GLY A 924 6.07 -15.23 -20.16
CA GLY A 924 5.45 -14.01 -19.66
C GLY A 924 3.93 -14.20 -19.53
N SER A 925 3.16 -13.36 -20.23
CA SER A 925 1.68 -13.41 -20.26
C SER A 925 1.09 -14.17 -21.46
N ALA A 926 1.92 -14.66 -22.37
CA ALA A 926 1.50 -15.44 -23.54
C ALA A 926 1.68 -16.95 -23.31
N ARG A 927 0.83 -17.76 -23.94
CA ARG A 927 0.98 -19.23 -23.98
C ARG A 927 1.54 -19.64 -25.33
N ARG A 928 2.72 -20.23 -25.35
CA ARG A 928 3.37 -20.72 -26.57
C ARG A 928 3.24 -22.23 -26.68
N LEU A 929 2.86 -22.71 -27.86
CA LEU A 929 2.92 -24.15 -28.17
C LEU A 929 4.37 -24.56 -28.43
N VAL A 930 4.83 -25.53 -27.65
CA VAL A 930 6.13 -26.17 -27.78
C VAL A 930 5.91 -27.61 -28.24
N PRO A 931 6.39 -28.00 -29.43
CA PRO A 931 6.27 -29.37 -29.91
C PRO A 931 7.06 -30.33 -29.02
N LEU A 932 6.41 -31.40 -28.56
CA LEU A 932 7.07 -32.51 -27.84
C LEU A 932 7.39 -33.69 -28.76
N GLY A 933 6.83 -33.71 -29.98
CA GLY A 933 7.10 -34.72 -31.00
C GLY A 933 5.85 -35.53 -31.37
N SER A 934 6.06 -36.57 -32.18
CA SER A 934 5.03 -37.56 -32.52
C SER A 934 4.93 -38.62 -31.43
N LEU A 935 3.72 -38.94 -31.00
CA LEU A 935 3.43 -40.06 -30.09
C LEU A 935 3.30 -41.40 -30.83
N GLY A 936 3.32 -41.38 -32.17
CA GLY A 936 3.10 -42.55 -33.02
C GLY A 936 1.69 -42.61 -33.61
N ARG A 937 1.25 -43.81 -34.01
CA ARG A 937 -0.06 -44.04 -34.63
C ARG A 937 -1.03 -44.67 -33.62
N ALA A 938 -2.25 -44.14 -33.51
CA ALA A 938 -3.28 -44.68 -32.62
C ALA A 938 -3.75 -46.10 -33.07
N PRO A 939 -4.08 -47.02 -32.14
CA PRO A 939 -4.21 -46.81 -30.70
C PRO A 939 -2.87 -46.82 -29.95
N LEU A 940 -2.78 -45.97 -28.92
CA LEU A 940 -1.64 -45.83 -28.01
C LEU A 940 -2.13 -46.08 -26.57
N HIS A 941 -1.36 -46.82 -25.78
CA HIS A 941 -1.79 -47.26 -24.44
C HIS A 941 -0.81 -46.82 -23.36
N ASP A 942 -1.35 -46.25 -22.27
CA ASP A 942 -0.64 -45.90 -21.03
C ASP A 942 0.70 -45.15 -21.24
N LEU A 943 0.71 -44.16 -22.15
CA LEU A 943 1.88 -43.32 -22.41
C LEU A 943 2.14 -42.37 -21.23
N ASP A 944 3.35 -42.42 -20.66
CA ASP A 944 3.81 -41.45 -19.66
C ASP A 944 4.13 -40.10 -20.34
N ILE A 945 3.43 -39.03 -19.97
CA ILE A 945 3.56 -37.72 -20.61
C ILE A 945 4.57 -36.83 -19.87
N THR A 946 5.79 -36.75 -20.39
CA THR A 946 6.88 -35.88 -19.88
C THR A 946 6.82 -34.53 -20.61
N PRO A 947 6.84 -33.36 -19.92
CA PRO A 947 7.43 -33.12 -18.60
C PRO A 947 6.52 -33.28 -17.37
N GLY A 948 5.29 -33.79 -17.51
CA GLY A 948 4.37 -34.04 -16.40
C GLY A 948 3.01 -33.34 -16.55
N PRO A 949 2.34 -32.94 -15.45
CA PRO A 949 1.04 -32.26 -15.54
C PRO A 949 1.11 -30.91 -16.27
N GLY A 950 0.00 -30.50 -16.89
CA GLY A 950 -0.10 -29.23 -17.61
C GLY A 950 -1.13 -29.21 -18.73
N SER A 951 -1.09 -28.14 -19.53
CA SER A 951 -1.95 -27.93 -20.70
C SER A 951 -1.25 -28.38 -21.98
N TYR A 952 -1.94 -29.18 -22.79
CA TYR A 952 -1.43 -29.86 -23.97
C TYR A 952 -2.40 -29.73 -25.15
N ARG A 953 -1.91 -30.02 -26.36
CA ARG A 953 -2.71 -30.21 -27.56
C ARG A 953 -2.27 -31.47 -28.27
N LEU A 954 -3.22 -32.35 -28.54
CA LEU A 954 -3.05 -33.48 -29.46
C LEU A 954 -3.53 -33.07 -30.85
N THR A 955 -2.76 -33.41 -31.87
CA THR A 955 -3.16 -33.22 -33.26
C THR A 955 -3.19 -34.57 -33.97
N PHE A 956 -4.35 -34.91 -34.53
CA PHE A 956 -4.59 -36.17 -35.21
C PHE A 956 -4.60 -35.95 -36.71
N VAL A 957 -3.78 -36.72 -37.43
CA VAL A 957 -3.65 -36.64 -38.88
C VAL A 957 -3.82 -38.02 -39.50
N ALA A 958 -4.76 -38.15 -40.44
CA ALA A 958 -4.97 -39.37 -41.22
C ALA A 958 -5.29 -39.01 -42.68
N GLU A 959 -4.93 -39.90 -43.61
CA GLU A 959 -5.19 -39.72 -45.03
C GLU A 959 -6.69 -39.69 -45.33
N GLY A 960 -7.13 -38.75 -46.18
CA GLY A 960 -8.56 -38.56 -46.52
C GLY A 960 -9.44 -38.00 -45.40
N ARG A 961 -8.88 -37.75 -44.21
CA ARG A 961 -9.60 -37.19 -43.06
C ARG A 961 -9.26 -35.71 -42.84
N ALA A 962 -10.11 -35.02 -42.09
CA ALA A 962 -9.79 -33.68 -41.58
C ALA A 962 -8.77 -33.79 -40.43
N GLU A 963 -7.88 -32.81 -40.31
CA GLU A 963 -7.03 -32.67 -39.12
C GLU A 963 -7.90 -32.35 -37.90
N VAL A 964 -7.70 -33.08 -36.80
CA VAL A 964 -8.43 -32.83 -35.55
C VAL A 964 -7.46 -32.37 -34.47
N ARG A 965 -7.72 -31.18 -33.93
CA ARG A 965 -6.98 -30.61 -32.80
C ARG A 965 -7.76 -30.88 -31.52
N TRP A 966 -7.11 -31.44 -30.51
CA TRP A 966 -7.70 -31.77 -29.22
C TRP A 966 -6.87 -31.18 -28.07
N PRO A 967 -7.19 -29.98 -27.59
CA PRO A 967 -6.60 -29.42 -26.38
C PRO A 967 -7.06 -30.22 -25.16
N LEU A 968 -6.17 -30.41 -24.18
CA LEU A 968 -6.46 -31.11 -22.93
C LEU A 968 -5.59 -30.61 -21.79
N VAL A 969 -6.09 -30.71 -20.56
CA VAL A 969 -5.31 -30.55 -19.33
C VAL A 969 -5.11 -31.93 -18.71
N LEU A 970 -3.86 -32.25 -18.37
CA LEU A 970 -3.47 -33.46 -17.66
C LEU A 970 -3.10 -33.11 -16.22
N ALA A 971 -3.87 -33.63 -15.26
CA ALA A 971 -3.61 -33.45 -13.85
C ALA A 971 -2.52 -34.40 -13.32
N ARG A 972 -2.01 -34.11 -12.13
CA ARG A 972 -0.94 -34.87 -11.47
C ARG A 972 -1.30 -36.35 -11.31
N GLY A 973 -0.52 -37.24 -11.93
CA GLY A 973 -0.73 -38.70 -11.87
C GLY A 973 -2.05 -39.19 -12.47
N GLU A 974 -2.75 -38.34 -13.22
CA GLU A 974 -4.02 -38.69 -13.86
C GLU A 974 -3.81 -39.79 -14.91
N ARG A 975 -4.80 -40.68 -15.05
CA ARG A 975 -4.88 -41.63 -16.17
C ARG A 975 -6.05 -41.25 -17.06
N LEU A 976 -5.77 -40.66 -18.22
CA LEU A 976 -6.79 -40.19 -19.14
C LEU A 976 -6.88 -41.10 -20.37
N ARG A 977 -8.12 -41.43 -20.77
CA ARG A 977 -8.42 -42.11 -22.04
C ARG A 977 -9.10 -41.14 -22.99
N VAL A 978 -8.63 -41.13 -24.23
CA VAL A 978 -8.93 -40.14 -25.26
C VAL A 978 -9.34 -40.92 -26.51
N ALA A 979 -10.60 -40.81 -26.95
CA ALA A 979 -11.11 -41.46 -28.15
C ALA A 979 -11.66 -40.41 -29.13
N VAL A 980 -11.06 -40.31 -30.33
CA VAL A 980 -11.47 -39.35 -31.38
C VAL A 980 -12.05 -40.07 -32.58
N GLU A 981 -13.14 -39.52 -33.12
CA GLU A 981 -13.57 -39.79 -34.49
C GLU A 981 -13.04 -38.69 -35.42
N LEU A 982 -12.31 -39.08 -36.47
CA LEU A 982 -11.80 -38.16 -37.48
C LEU A 982 -12.80 -38.09 -38.65
N PRO A 983 -13.45 -36.93 -38.87
CA PRO A 983 -14.41 -36.79 -39.95
C PRO A 983 -13.72 -36.91 -41.31
N ALA A 984 -14.47 -37.37 -42.30
CA ALA A 984 -14.03 -37.29 -43.70
C ALA A 984 -13.77 -35.82 -44.06
N ARG A 985 -12.75 -35.56 -44.88
CA ARG A 985 -12.33 -34.17 -45.17
C ARG A 985 -13.46 -33.31 -45.78
N ASP A 986 -14.31 -33.93 -46.59
CA ASP A 986 -15.48 -33.32 -47.22
C ASP A 986 -16.68 -33.14 -46.28
N ALA A 987 -16.69 -33.80 -45.11
CA ALA A 987 -17.74 -33.65 -44.11
C ALA A 987 -17.57 -32.37 -43.26
N VAL A 988 -16.42 -31.69 -43.33
CA VAL A 988 -16.17 -30.39 -42.69
C VAL A 988 -16.23 -29.32 -43.78
N PRO A 989 -17.31 -28.50 -43.86
CA PRO A 989 -17.45 -27.49 -44.90
C PRO A 989 -16.34 -26.43 -44.85
N GLU A 990 -16.05 -25.82 -46.00
CA GLU A 990 -15.10 -24.70 -46.06
C GLU A 990 -15.55 -23.56 -45.13
N GLY A 991 -14.60 -23.02 -44.38
CA GLY A 991 -14.88 -21.98 -43.38
C GLY A 991 -15.39 -22.50 -42.03
N TYR A 992 -15.45 -23.82 -41.80
CA TYR A 992 -15.81 -24.41 -40.52
C TYR A 992 -14.67 -25.20 -39.88
N VAL A 993 -14.70 -25.28 -38.55
CA VAL A 993 -13.77 -26.06 -37.72
C VAL A 993 -14.57 -27.15 -37.01
N TYR A 994 -14.04 -28.37 -37.00
CA TYR A 994 -14.59 -29.46 -36.21
C TYR A 994 -14.02 -29.45 -34.79
N VAL A 995 -14.90 -29.39 -33.79
CA VAL A 995 -14.57 -29.51 -32.38
C VAL A 995 -15.02 -30.91 -31.91
N PRO A 996 -14.08 -31.83 -31.59
CA PRO A 996 -14.42 -33.20 -31.17
C PRO A 996 -15.09 -33.21 -29.80
N PRO A 997 -15.86 -34.23 -29.39
CA PRO A 997 -16.40 -34.32 -28.02
C PRO A 997 -15.31 -34.24 -26.95
N GLY A 998 -15.60 -33.64 -25.79
CA GLY A 998 -14.61 -33.58 -24.71
C GLY A 998 -14.96 -32.68 -23.53
N ARG A 999 -14.12 -32.74 -22.50
CA ARG A 999 -14.17 -31.91 -21.29
C ARG A 999 -13.33 -30.64 -21.44
N PHE A 1000 -13.72 -29.56 -20.77
CA PHE A 1000 -12.99 -28.30 -20.69
C PHE A 1000 -13.39 -27.51 -19.44
N LEU A 1001 -12.63 -26.47 -19.08
CA LEU A 1001 -12.99 -25.54 -18.02
C LEU A 1001 -13.92 -24.43 -18.54
N PHE A 1002 -15.07 -24.25 -17.90
CA PHE A 1002 -16.08 -23.22 -18.21
C PHE A 1002 -16.22 -22.22 -17.06
N GLY A 1003 -16.35 -20.93 -17.37
CA GLY A 1003 -16.55 -19.87 -16.38
C GLY A 1003 -15.28 -19.06 -16.06
N SER A 1004 -15.22 -18.47 -14.86
CA SER A 1004 -14.10 -17.63 -14.44
C SER A 1004 -13.61 -17.96 -13.02
N ALA A 1005 -12.29 -17.92 -12.85
CA ALA A 1005 -11.58 -18.01 -11.57
C ALA A 1005 -11.22 -16.63 -10.99
N ASP A 1006 -11.68 -15.55 -11.61
CA ASP A 1006 -11.49 -14.19 -11.12
C ASP A 1006 -12.14 -13.98 -9.75
N VAL A 1007 -11.67 -12.97 -9.03
CA VAL A 1007 -12.27 -12.56 -7.74
C VAL A 1007 -13.78 -12.32 -7.89
N GLU A 1008 -14.54 -12.67 -6.85
CA GLU A 1008 -16.00 -12.72 -6.89
C GLU A 1008 -16.66 -11.41 -7.34
N GLN A 1009 -16.08 -10.25 -7.03
CA GLN A 1009 -16.62 -8.96 -7.50
C GLN A 1009 -16.54 -8.82 -9.03
N LEU A 1010 -15.47 -9.31 -9.64
CA LEU A 1010 -15.27 -9.27 -11.09
C LEU A 1010 -16.10 -10.35 -11.78
N ARG A 1011 -16.06 -11.59 -11.26
CA ARG A 1011 -16.82 -12.74 -11.78
C ARG A 1011 -18.32 -12.47 -11.80
N ARG A 1012 -18.90 -12.05 -10.67
CA ARG A 1012 -20.35 -11.82 -10.54
C ARG A 1012 -20.79 -10.48 -11.11
N GLY A 1013 -19.97 -9.44 -10.93
CA GLY A 1013 -20.36 -8.07 -11.25
C GLY A 1013 -20.13 -7.68 -12.71
N LEU A 1014 -18.93 -7.92 -13.25
CA LEU A 1014 -18.57 -7.48 -14.59
C LEU A 1014 -18.81 -8.57 -15.64
N LEU A 1015 -18.36 -9.79 -15.34
CA LEU A 1015 -18.37 -10.89 -16.31
C LEU A 1015 -19.69 -11.67 -16.31
N ALA A 1016 -20.48 -11.54 -15.24
CA ALA A 1016 -21.66 -12.34 -14.95
C ALA A 1016 -21.45 -13.85 -15.20
N ALA A 1017 -20.24 -14.34 -14.90
CA ALA A 1017 -19.77 -15.69 -15.22
C ALA A 1017 -19.98 -16.65 -14.06
N GLN A 1018 -20.13 -17.94 -14.35
CA GLN A 1018 -20.11 -18.99 -13.33
C GLN A 1018 -18.68 -19.21 -12.80
N PRO A 1019 -18.49 -19.79 -11.60
CA PRO A 1019 -17.18 -20.21 -11.11
C PRO A 1019 -16.50 -21.17 -12.09
N LEU A 1020 -15.18 -21.08 -12.26
CA LEU A 1020 -14.45 -21.96 -13.18
C LEU A 1020 -14.59 -23.43 -12.76
N HIS A 1021 -15.16 -24.28 -13.63
CA HIS A 1021 -15.33 -25.71 -13.37
C HIS A 1021 -15.33 -26.55 -14.66
N GLU A 1022 -15.18 -27.86 -14.52
CA GLU A 1022 -15.16 -28.78 -15.68
C GLU A 1022 -16.56 -29.04 -16.23
N VAL A 1023 -16.76 -28.79 -17.53
CA VAL A 1023 -17.98 -29.08 -18.29
C VAL A 1023 -17.64 -29.94 -19.51
N ARG A 1024 -18.63 -30.65 -20.07
CA ARG A 1024 -18.49 -31.48 -21.28
C ARG A 1024 -19.41 -31.02 -22.41
N THR A 1025 -18.93 -31.16 -23.65
CA THR A 1025 -19.73 -30.95 -24.86
C THR A 1025 -19.60 -32.13 -25.81
N GLY A 1026 -20.60 -32.29 -26.69
CA GLY A 1026 -20.56 -33.22 -27.81
C GLY A 1026 -19.63 -32.75 -28.94
N GLY A 1027 -19.67 -33.46 -30.06
CA GLY A 1027 -18.99 -33.04 -31.30
C GLY A 1027 -19.83 -32.02 -32.05
N PHE A 1028 -19.20 -30.96 -32.57
CA PHE A 1028 -19.90 -29.93 -33.33
C PHE A 1028 -18.98 -29.26 -34.35
N LEU A 1029 -19.59 -28.66 -35.36
CA LEU A 1029 -18.93 -27.72 -36.28
C LEU A 1029 -19.18 -26.30 -35.79
N ILE A 1030 -18.18 -25.43 -35.94
CA ILE A 1030 -18.29 -23.99 -35.68
C ILE A 1030 -17.65 -23.20 -36.81
N GLY A 1031 -18.24 -22.07 -37.18
CA GLY A 1031 -17.64 -21.14 -38.14
C GLY A 1031 -16.24 -20.71 -37.69
N ARG A 1032 -15.26 -20.78 -38.59
CA ARG A 1032 -13.88 -20.36 -38.32
C ARG A 1032 -13.81 -18.86 -37.98
N THR A 1033 -14.68 -18.08 -38.60
CA THR A 1033 -14.92 -16.65 -38.34
C THR A 1033 -16.41 -16.39 -38.14
N GLU A 1034 -16.76 -15.15 -37.80
CA GLU A 1034 -18.12 -14.62 -37.76
C GLU A 1034 -18.78 -14.64 -39.14
N VAL A 1035 -20.11 -14.57 -39.17
CA VAL A 1035 -20.89 -14.44 -40.41
C VAL A 1035 -20.63 -13.06 -41.02
N THR A 1036 -20.29 -13.01 -42.32
CA THR A 1036 -20.01 -11.74 -43.00
C THR A 1036 -21.24 -11.11 -43.65
N TYR A 1037 -21.17 -9.81 -43.97
CA TYR A 1037 -22.19 -9.14 -44.78
C TYR A 1037 -22.43 -9.83 -46.13
N ALA A 1038 -21.39 -10.33 -46.81
CA ALA A 1038 -21.53 -11.12 -48.04
C ALA A 1038 -22.39 -12.38 -47.83
N ALA A 1039 -22.19 -13.07 -46.70
CA ALA A 1039 -22.97 -14.27 -46.38
C ALA A 1039 -24.43 -13.91 -46.01
N TRP A 1040 -24.63 -12.79 -45.33
CA TRP A 1040 -25.96 -12.29 -44.96
C TRP A 1040 -26.76 -11.79 -46.17
N ILE A 1041 -26.13 -11.08 -47.11
CA ILE A 1041 -26.79 -10.60 -48.34
C ILE A 1041 -27.34 -11.79 -49.15
N ARG A 1042 -26.61 -12.91 -49.25
CA ARG A 1042 -27.12 -14.13 -49.90
C ARG A 1042 -28.38 -14.67 -49.22
N PHE A 1043 -28.49 -14.56 -47.90
CA PHE A 1043 -29.71 -14.92 -47.18
C PHE A 1043 -30.84 -13.96 -47.53
N LEU A 1044 -30.60 -12.64 -47.53
CA LEU A 1044 -31.59 -11.63 -47.88
C LEU A 1044 -32.09 -11.76 -49.33
N ASP A 1045 -31.21 -12.10 -50.27
CA ASP A 1045 -31.57 -12.29 -51.67
C ASP A 1045 -32.49 -13.52 -51.88
N ASP A 1046 -32.31 -14.58 -51.08
CA ASP A 1046 -33.17 -15.78 -51.09
C ASP A 1046 -34.53 -15.55 -50.42
N LEU A 1047 -34.74 -14.44 -49.69
CA LEU A 1047 -35.99 -14.13 -49.00
C LEU A 1047 -37.02 -13.37 -49.87
N PRO A 1048 -38.33 -13.58 -49.66
CA PRO A 1048 -39.38 -12.70 -50.17
C PRO A 1048 -39.23 -11.25 -49.66
N PRO A 1049 -39.72 -10.23 -50.39
CA PRO A 1049 -39.51 -8.82 -50.05
C PRO A 1049 -39.87 -8.43 -48.60
N SER A 1050 -41.02 -8.87 -48.08
CA SER A 1050 -41.45 -8.55 -46.72
C SER A 1050 -40.56 -9.15 -45.63
N LEU A 1051 -40.05 -10.36 -45.84
CA LEU A 1051 -39.11 -11.00 -44.92
C LEU A 1051 -37.71 -10.42 -45.07
N ARG A 1052 -37.33 -10.02 -46.29
CA ARG A 1052 -36.06 -9.35 -46.55
C ARG A 1052 -35.97 -8.03 -45.78
N ASP A 1053 -36.99 -7.18 -45.87
CA ASP A 1053 -37.01 -5.89 -45.17
C ASP A 1053 -36.96 -6.10 -43.65
N LYS A 1054 -37.70 -7.10 -43.15
CA LYS A 1054 -37.68 -7.48 -41.72
C LYS A 1054 -36.28 -7.85 -41.25
N HIS A 1055 -35.53 -8.65 -42.01
CA HIS A 1055 -34.23 -9.19 -41.61
C HIS A 1055 -33.03 -8.36 -42.10
N THR A 1056 -33.26 -7.21 -42.73
CA THR A 1056 -32.19 -6.32 -43.16
C THR A 1056 -31.52 -5.68 -41.93
N PRO A 1057 -30.18 -5.81 -41.77
CA PRO A 1057 -29.48 -5.28 -40.60
C PRO A 1057 -29.53 -3.75 -40.52
N GLY A 1058 -29.74 -3.24 -39.31
CA GLY A 1058 -29.88 -1.80 -39.11
C GLY A 1058 -30.02 -1.43 -37.65
N ALA A 1059 -29.12 -0.57 -37.17
CA ALA A 1059 -29.17 0.00 -35.83
C ALA A 1059 -28.62 1.43 -35.84
N ARG A 1060 -29.25 2.29 -35.04
CA ARG A 1060 -28.81 3.67 -34.84
C ARG A 1060 -28.81 3.99 -33.36
N SER A 1061 -27.64 4.32 -32.85
CA SER A 1061 -27.41 4.87 -31.52
C SER A 1061 -27.10 6.36 -31.62
N ARG A 1062 -26.89 7.01 -30.46
CA ARG A 1062 -26.56 8.44 -30.40
C ARG A 1062 -25.17 8.77 -30.97
N GLN A 1063 -24.27 7.79 -31.00
CA GLN A 1063 -22.88 7.96 -31.45
C GLN A 1063 -22.60 7.25 -32.77
N TRP A 1064 -23.26 6.10 -33.02
CA TRP A 1064 -22.97 5.20 -34.13
C TRP A 1064 -24.23 4.80 -34.88
N ALA A 1065 -24.16 4.69 -36.21
CA ALA A 1065 -25.20 4.04 -37.01
C ALA A 1065 -24.58 3.08 -38.02
N GLN A 1066 -25.25 1.94 -38.23
CA GLN A 1066 -24.87 0.95 -39.23
C GLN A 1066 -26.15 0.38 -39.84
N GLU A 1067 -26.38 0.66 -41.12
CA GLU A 1067 -27.59 0.30 -41.85
C GLU A 1067 -27.20 -0.33 -43.20
N LEU A 1068 -27.75 -1.50 -43.51
CA LEU A 1068 -27.64 -2.11 -44.83
C LEU A 1068 -28.80 -1.63 -45.70
N GLU A 1069 -28.51 -1.04 -46.85
CA GLU A 1069 -29.52 -0.45 -47.72
C GLU A 1069 -29.51 -1.12 -49.10
N ARG A 1070 -30.70 -1.37 -49.65
CA ARG A 1070 -30.87 -1.91 -51.00
C ARG A 1070 -31.12 -0.79 -52.00
N LEU A 1071 -30.30 -0.72 -53.04
CA LEU A 1071 -30.37 0.27 -54.09
C LEU A 1071 -31.50 -0.02 -55.10
N PRO A 1072 -31.97 0.98 -55.87
CA PRO A 1072 -33.06 0.82 -56.85
C PRO A 1072 -32.76 -0.19 -57.97
N ASP A 1073 -31.49 -0.40 -58.32
CA ASP A 1073 -31.03 -1.40 -59.29
C ASP A 1073 -30.97 -2.83 -58.71
N GLY A 1074 -31.25 -2.97 -57.42
CA GLY A 1074 -31.27 -4.23 -56.69
C GLY A 1074 -29.95 -4.59 -56.01
N ASP A 1075 -28.90 -3.77 -56.13
CA ASP A 1075 -27.63 -3.95 -55.44
C ASP A 1075 -27.69 -3.43 -53.99
N TRP A 1076 -26.60 -3.57 -53.23
CA TRP A 1076 -26.53 -3.25 -51.81
C TRP A 1076 -25.47 -2.19 -51.52
N GLN A 1077 -25.71 -1.37 -50.50
CA GLN A 1077 -24.72 -0.46 -49.93
C GLN A 1077 -24.74 -0.52 -48.41
N LEU A 1078 -23.59 -0.28 -47.78
CA LEU A 1078 -23.49 -0.17 -46.32
C LEU A 1078 -23.39 1.30 -45.92
N ALA A 1079 -24.36 1.78 -45.14
CA ALA A 1079 -24.31 3.08 -44.51
C ALA A 1079 -23.66 2.96 -43.13
N LEU A 1080 -22.46 3.55 -42.98
CA LEU A 1080 -21.69 3.59 -41.74
C LEU A 1080 -21.58 5.02 -41.23
N GLU A 1081 -22.04 5.27 -40.02
CA GLU A 1081 -21.85 6.51 -39.27
C GLU A 1081 -21.05 6.17 -38.01
N LEU A 1082 -19.77 5.86 -38.21
CA LEU A 1082 -18.88 5.41 -37.13
C LEU A 1082 -17.99 6.53 -36.59
N ASN A 1083 -18.24 7.81 -36.93
CA ASN A 1083 -17.43 9.00 -36.58
C ASN A 1083 -18.09 10.37 -36.84
N ALA A 1084 -19.39 10.52 -36.57
CA ALA A 1084 -20.20 11.72 -36.87
C ALA A 1084 -20.36 12.10 -38.36
N ALA A 1085 -19.70 11.38 -39.28
CA ALA A 1085 -19.92 11.47 -40.72
C ALA A 1085 -20.51 10.16 -41.24
N ARG A 1086 -21.78 10.20 -41.69
CA ARG A 1086 -22.41 9.06 -42.38
C ARG A 1086 -21.78 8.90 -43.76
N ARG A 1087 -21.24 7.72 -44.03
CA ARG A 1087 -20.71 7.32 -45.34
C ARG A 1087 -21.58 6.20 -45.88
N GLN A 1088 -21.94 6.30 -47.15
CA GLN A 1088 -22.58 5.22 -47.89
C GLN A 1088 -21.50 4.59 -48.76
N VAL A 1089 -21.29 3.29 -48.58
CA VAL A 1089 -20.27 2.52 -49.31
C VAL A 1089 -20.99 1.49 -50.16
N PRO A 1090 -21.15 1.75 -51.48
CA PRO A 1090 -21.72 0.77 -52.41
C PRO A 1090 -20.93 -0.54 -52.43
N ARG A 1091 -21.59 -1.62 -52.83
CA ARG A 1091 -20.93 -2.90 -53.04
C ARG A 1091 -19.83 -2.77 -54.10
N GLY A 1092 -18.65 -3.31 -53.81
CA GLY A 1092 -17.47 -3.23 -54.67
C GLY A 1092 -16.54 -2.04 -54.35
N GLU A 1093 -16.97 -1.09 -53.53
CA GLU A 1093 -16.12 -0.04 -52.97
C GLU A 1093 -15.54 -0.43 -51.60
N LEU A 1094 -14.41 0.15 -51.23
CA LEU A 1094 -13.76 -0.09 -49.93
C LEU A 1094 -14.26 0.90 -48.88
N ALA A 1095 -14.62 0.39 -47.70
CA ALA A 1095 -14.85 1.23 -46.54
C ALA A 1095 -13.52 1.85 -46.08
N TRP A 1096 -13.53 3.14 -45.73
CA TRP A 1096 -12.33 3.91 -45.40
C TRP A 1096 -12.41 4.49 -43.99
N PHE A 1097 -11.44 4.17 -43.13
CA PHE A 1097 -11.32 4.63 -41.75
C PHE A 1097 -10.11 5.56 -41.59
N THR A 1098 -10.34 6.87 -41.68
CA THR A 1098 -9.28 7.90 -41.75
C THR A 1098 -8.38 7.99 -40.51
N GLY A 1099 -8.82 7.46 -39.35
CA GLY A 1099 -8.02 7.46 -38.13
C GLY A 1099 -7.03 6.28 -38.00
N ARG A 1100 -7.15 5.25 -38.85
CA ARG A 1100 -6.40 4.00 -38.70
C ARG A 1100 -5.03 4.04 -39.35
N SER A 1101 -4.02 3.49 -38.67
CA SER A 1101 -2.67 3.27 -39.21
C SER A 1101 -2.49 1.91 -39.91
N LEU A 1102 -3.39 0.97 -39.66
CA LEU A 1102 -3.45 -0.37 -40.25
C LEU A 1102 -4.89 -0.63 -40.69
N ARG A 1103 -5.10 -1.42 -41.75
CA ARG A 1103 -6.46 -1.78 -42.22
C ARG A 1103 -7.35 -0.54 -42.47
N GLU A 1104 -6.75 0.52 -42.99
CA GLU A 1104 -7.39 1.82 -43.25
C GLU A 1104 -8.51 1.71 -44.31
N ARG A 1105 -8.31 0.86 -45.32
CA ARG A 1105 -9.28 0.58 -46.39
C ARG A 1105 -9.57 -0.92 -46.42
N GLN A 1106 -10.84 -1.29 -46.36
CA GLN A 1106 -11.27 -2.69 -46.21
C GLN A 1106 -12.53 -2.97 -47.03
N ASP A 1107 -12.68 -4.22 -47.46
CA ASP A 1107 -13.91 -4.68 -48.12
C ASP A 1107 -15.00 -4.92 -47.08
N TRP A 1108 -16.01 -4.03 -47.07
CA TRP A 1108 -17.09 -4.10 -46.10
C TRP A 1108 -17.94 -5.36 -46.23
N GLN A 1109 -17.93 -6.03 -47.38
CA GLN A 1109 -18.59 -7.33 -47.55
C GLN A 1109 -17.96 -8.43 -46.69
N ARG A 1110 -16.71 -8.25 -46.27
CA ARG A 1110 -15.96 -9.16 -45.39
C ARG A 1110 -15.99 -8.74 -43.92
N PHE A 1111 -16.63 -7.63 -43.57
CA PHE A 1111 -16.92 -7.32 -42.18
C PHE A 1111 -17.91 -8.34 -41.60
N PRO A 1112 -17.84 -8.60 -40.28
CA PRO A 1112 -18.90 -9.34 -39.61
C PRO A 1112 -20.22 -8.59 -39.81
N VAL A 1113 -21.28 -9.35 -40.04
CA VAL A 1113 -22.63 -8.77 -39.98
C VAL A 1113 -22.86 -8.28 -38.55
N ALA A 1114 -23.34 -7.05 -38.41
CA ALA A 1114 -23.72 -6.47 -37.13
C ALA A 1114 -25.10 -5.80 -37.25
N ALA A 1115 -25.63 -5.28 -36.15
CA ALA A 1115 -26.96 -4.67 -36.09
C ALA A 1115 -28.10 -5.65 -36.42
N ILE A 1116 -27.97 -6.87 -35.91
CA ILE A 1116 -28.97 -7.94 -36.02
C ILE A 1116 -29.51 -8.34 -34.64
N SER A 1117 -30.80 -8.70 -34.59
CA SER A 1117 -31.45 -9.20 -33.36
C SER A 1117 -31.30 -10.72 -33.24
N LEU A 1118 -31.63 -11.28 -32.08
CA LEU A 1118 -31.64 -12.73 -31.89
C LEU A 1118 -32.59 -13.43 -32.90
N PRO A 1119 -33.85 -12.97 -33.12
CA PRO A 1119 -34.71 -13.55 -34.16
C PRO A 1119 -34.15 -13.47 -35.58
N ASP A 1120 -33.34 -12.45 -35.89
CA ASP A 1120 -32.65 -12.37 -37.18
C ASP A 1120 -31.59 -13.46 -37.30
N ALA A 1121 -30.77 -13.63 -36.25
CA ALA A 1121 -29.74 -14.67 -36.18
C ALA A 1121 -30.34 -16.08 -36.28
N GLU A 1122 -31.47 -16.32 -35.60
CA GLU A 1122 -32.24 -17.57 -35.68
C GLU A 1122 -32.80 -17.84 -37.08
N ALA A 1123 -33.35 -16.82 -37.74
CA ALA A 1123 -33.84 -16.95 -39.12
C ALA A 1123 -32.72 -17.32 -40.10
N TYR A 1124 -31.52 -16.74 -39.91
CA TYR A 1124 -30.35 -17.05 -40.72
C TYR A 1124 -29.88 -18.51 -40.55
N VAL A 1125 -29.72 -18.99 -39.32
CA VAL A 1125 -29.30 -20.39 -39.08
C VAL A 1125 -30.36 -21.38 -39.54
N HIS A 1126 -31.64 -21.07 -39.39
CA HIS A 1126 -32.72 -21.90 -39.92
C HIS A 1126 -32.72 -21.95 -41.46
N TRP A 1127 -32.40 -20.84 -42.12
CA TRP A 1127 -32.22 -20.82 -43.58
C TRP A 1127 -31.03 -21.70 -44.02
N LEU A 1128 -29.90 -21.65 -43.31
CA LEU A 1128 -28.75 -22.52 -43.61
C LEU A 1128 -29.09 -24.01 -43.52
N ASP A 1129 -29.82 -24.40 -42.47
CA ASP A 1129 -30.26 -25.79 -42.27
C ASP A 1129 -31.25 -26.23 -43.35
N ARG A 1130 -32.33 -25.45 -43.54
CA ARG A 1130 -33.41 -25.76 -44.49
C ARG A 1130 -32.92 -25.82 -45.95
N THR A 1131 -31.94 -25.00 -46.32
CA THR A 1131 -31.35 -25.02 -47.67
C THR A 1131 -30.29 -26.11 -47.84
N GLY A 1132 -29.90 -26.80 -46.77
CA GLY A 1132 -28.85 -27.80 -46.77
C GLY A 1132 -27.44 -27.24 -46.94
N ARG A 1133 -27.28 -25.90 -46.88
CA ARG A 1133 -25.97 -25.23 -46.94
C ARG A 1133 -25.10 -25.60 -45.74
N LEU A 1134 -25.72 -25.77 -44.57
CA LEU A 1134 -25.12 -26.38 -43.39
C LEU A 1134 -26.21 -27.13 -42.62
N ARG A 1135 -26.21 -28.46 -42.71
CA ARG A 1135 -27.18 -29.30 -41.98
C ARG A 1135 -26.96 -29.20 -40.48
N GLY A 1136 -28.04 -29.08 -39.72
CA GLY A 1136 -28.02 -28.90 -38.27
C GLY A 1136 -27.58 -27.50 -37.84
N ALA A 1137 -27.57 -26.51 -38.74
CA ALA A 1137 -27.18 -25.14 -38.41
C ALA A 1137 -28.05 -24.55 -37.30
N ARG A 1138 -27.39 -23.96 -36.31
CA ARG A 1138 -27.99 -23.40 -35.11
C ARG A 1138 -27.06 -22.38 -34.46
N LEU A 1139 -27.58 -21.61 -33.51
CA LEU A 1139 -26.74 -20.79 -32.65
C LEU A 1139 -25.87 -21.68 -31.77
N CYS A 1140 -24.63 -21.26 -31.56
CA CYS A 1140 -23.73 -21.90 -30.60
C CYS A 1140 -24.33 -21.80 -29.18
N SER A 1141 -24.24 -22.86 -28.38
CA SER A 1141 -24.48 -22.71 -26.94
C SER A 1141 -23.30 -22.00 -26.28
N GLU A 1142 -23.50 -21.39 -25.11
CA GLU A 1142 -22.40 -20.78 -24.35
C GLU A 1142 -21.24 -21.77 -24.10
N HIS A 1143 -21.56 -23.04 -23.80
CA HIS A 1143 -20.56 -24.09 -23.59
C HIS A 1143 -19.76 -24.38 -24.86
N GLU A 1144 -20.41 -24.47 -26.01
CA GLU A 1144 -19.74 -24.72 -27.29
C GLU A 1144 -18.87 -23.55 -27.73
N TRP A 1145 -19.42 -22.34 -27.59
CA TRP A 1145 -18.72 -21.11 -27.91
C TRP A 1145 -17.47 -20.94 -27.04
N GLU A 1146 -17.62 -21.09 -25.71
CA GLU A 1146 -16.50 -20.94 -24.78
C GLU A 1146 -15.47 -22.04 -24.99
N ARG A 1147 -15.89 -23.28 -25.24
CA ARG A 1147 -14.95 -24.36 -25.53
C ARG A 1147 -14.17 -24.09 -26.80
N ALA A 1148 -14.82 -23.63 -27.87
CA ALA A 1148 -14.17 -23.29 -29.12
C ALA A 1148 -13.15 -22.13 -28.94
N ALA A 1149 -13.46 -21.17 -28.08
CA ALA A 1149 -12.57 -20.05 -27.74
C ALA A 1149 -11.39 -20.49 -26.84
N ARG A 1150 -11.69 -21.16 -25.72
CA ARG A 1150 -10.76 -21.44 -24.62
C ARG A 1150 -9.91 -22.68 -24.83
N GLY A 1151 -10.44 -23.70 -25.49
CA GLY A 1151 -9.82 -25.02 -25.53
C GLY A 1151 -10.18 -25.85 -24.29
N ALA A 1152 -9.20 -26.10 -23.42
CA ALA A 1152 -9.35 -27.02 -22.28
C ALA A 1152 -8.85 -26.47 -20.93
N ASP A 1153 -8.04 -25.41 -20.93
CA ASP A 1153 -7.40 -24.87 -19.74
C ASP A 1153 -8.05 -23.55 -19.29
N ASP A 1154 -7.44 -22.88 -18.32
CA ASP A 1154 -7.93 -21.68 -17.63
C ASP A 1154 -7.64 -20.35 -18.35
N ARG A 1155 -7.20 -20.37 -19.62
CA ARG A 1155 -6.77 -19.16 -20.34
C ARG A 1155 -7.87 -18.09 -20.43
N ARG A 1156 -7.50 -16.82 -20.36
CA ARG A 1156 -8.46 -15.70 -20.39
C ARG A 1156 -8.89 -15.29 -21.81
N PHE A 1157 -7.98 -15.43 -22.77
CA PHE A 1157 -8.17 -15.15 -24.18
C PHE A 1157 -7.79 -16.39 -24.99
N PRO A 1158 -8.26 -16.55 -26.25
CA PRO A 1158 -8.06 -17.80 -26.99
C PRO A 1158 -6.60 -18.23 -27.12
N HIS A 1159 -5.68 -17.28 -27.21
CA HIS A 1159 -4.25 -17.50 -27.36
C HIS A 1159 -3.46 -17.45 -26.04
N GLY A 1160 -4.06 -17.07 -24.90
CA GLY A 1160 -3.32 -16.96 -23.64
C GLY A 1160 -4.00 -16.12 -22.56
N ASP A 1161 -3.19 -15.46 -21.73
CA ASP A 1161 -3.64 -14.77 -20.51
C ASP A 1161 -3.61 -13.23 -20.64
N ALA A 1162 -2.93 -12.70 -21.67
CA ALA A 1162 -2.96 -11.28 -22.05
C ALA A 1162 -3.56 -11.09 -23.44
N LEU A 1163 -3.90 -9.84 -23.75
CA LEU A 1163 -4.39 -9.39 -25.05
C LEU A 1163 -3.58 -8.16 -25.45
N ALA A 1164 -2.79 -8.26 -26.51
CA ALA A 1164 -2.12 -7.10 -27.11
C ALA A 1164 -3.07 -6.37 -28.08
N PRO A 1165 -2.82 -5.08 -28.39
CA PRO A 1165 -3.72 -4.30 -29.25
C PRO A 1165 -4.04 -4.94 -30.61
N ASP A 1166 -3.08 -5.59 -31.27
CA ASP A 1166 -3.30 -6.19 -32.60
C ASP A 1166 -3.79 -7.65 -32.55
N ASP A 1167 -3.94 -8.23 -31.35
CA ASP A 1167 -4.39 -9.63 -31.20
C ASP A 1167 -5.89 -9.79 -31.47
N ALA A 1168 -6.70 -8.74 -31.37
CA ALA A 1168 -8.12 -8.72 -31.70
C ALA A 1168 -8.56 -7.31 -32.09
N ASN A 1169 -9.78 -7.14 -32.60
CA ASN A 1169 -10.38 -5.82 -32.83
C ASN A 1169 -11.21 -5.39 -31.60
N PHE A 1170 -10.67 -4.49 -30.78
CA PHE A 1170 -11.26 -3.94 -29.55
C PHE A 1170 -10.79 -2.48 -29.33
N ASP A 1171 -11.11 -1.87 -28.19
CA ASP A 1171 -10.91 -0.43 -28.02
C ASP A 1171 -9.46 0.07 -28.17
N GLU A 1172 -8.45 -0.75 -27.83
CA GLU A 1172 -7.03 -0.38 -27.94
C GLU A 1172 -6.40 -0.69 -29.30
N THR A 1173 -7.04 -1.49 -30.16
CA THR A 1173 -6.45 -1.94 -31.45
C THR A 1173 -5.92 -0.79 -32.30
N TYR A 1174 -6.64 0.33 -32.29
CA TYR A 1174 -6.27 1.56 -33.00
C TYR A 1174 -5.98 2.73 -32.05
N GLY A 1175 -5.59 2.44 -30.80
CA GLY A 1175 -5.18 3.41 -29.80
C GLY A 1175 -6.31 4.26 -29.23
N ARG A 1176 -7.55 3.73 -29.15
CA ARG A 1176 -8.75 4.42 -28.61
C ARG A 1176 -9.09 5.75 -29.29
N LYS A 1177 -8.64 5.94 -30.53
CA LYS A 1177 -8.94 7.15 -31.30
C LYS A 1177 -10.38 7.07 -31.82
N PRO A 1178 -11.26 8.04 -31.55
CA PRO A 1178 -12.64 8.04 -32.04
C PRO A 1178 -12.71 7.69 -33.53
N GLN A 1179 -11.92 8.39 -34.37
CA GLN A 1179 -11.85 8.23 -35.82
C GLN A 1179 -11.42 6.84 -36.35
N SER A 1180 -11.05 5.92 -35.46
CA SER A 1180 -10.54 4.60 -35.82
C SER A 1180 -11.51 3.47 -35.45
N PHE A 1181 -12.57 3.74 -34.69
CA PHE A 1181 -13.51 2.71 -34.28
C PHE A 1181 -14.32 2.15 -35.46
N GLY A 1182 -14.59 0.85 -35.40
CA GLY A 1182 -15.37 0.12 -36.40
C GLY A 1182 -14.91 -1.32 -36.58
N PRO A 1183 -15.64 -2.11 -37.38
CA PRO A 1183 -15.28 -3.49 -37.66
C PRO A 1183 -13.97 -3.58 -38.47
N ASP A 1184 -13.40 -4.78 -38.45
CA ASP A 1184 -12.32 -5.23 -39.32
C ASP A 1184 -12.84 -6.42 -40.16
N GLU A 1185 -12.19 -6.68 -41.29
CA GLU A 1185 -12.45 -7.90 -42.06
C GLU A 1185 -12.24 -9.11 -41.17
N VAL A 1186 -13.18 -10.06 -41.22
CA VAL A 1186 -13.05 -11.29 -40.43
C VAL A 1186 -11.75 -12.02 -40.78
N GLY A 1187 -11.05 -12.53 -39.77
CA GLY A 1187 -9.75 -13.18 -39.86
C GLY A 1187 -8.55 -12.23 -39.85
N SER A 1188 -8.75 -10.93 -39.58
CA SER A 1188 -7.67 -9.93 -39.55
C SER A 1188 -6.69 -10.08 -38.38
N HIS A 1189 -7.02 -10.92 -37.39
CA HIS A 1189 -6.25 -11.10 -36.17
C HIS A 1189 -5.84 -12.57 -35.93
N PRO A 1190 -4.95 -13.14 -36.76
CA PRO A 1190 -4.56 -14.55 -36.66
C PRO A 1190 -3.78 -14.90 -35.39
N ALA A 1191 -3.21 -13.90 -34.69
CA ALA A 1191 -2.48 -14.11 -33.44
C ALA A 1191 -3.39 -14.61 -32.30
N SER A 1192 -4.69 -14.31 -32.35
CA SER A 1192 -5.67 -14.80 -31.38
C SER A 1192 -6.35 -16.11 -31.79
N GLU A 1193 -5.76 -16.88 -32.69
CA GLU A 1193 -6.26 -18.20 -33.06
C GLU A 1193 -6.48 -19.10 -31.82
N SER A 1194 -7.69 -19.62 -31.69
CA SER A 1194 -8.04 -20.52 -30.59
C SER A 1194 -7.31 -21.86 -30.69
N PRO A 1195 -7.27 -22.67 -29.62
CA PRO A 1195 -6.66 -24.01 -29.66
C PRO A 1195 -7.20 -24.93 -30.76
N PHE A 1196 -8.44 -24.70 -31.18
CA PHE A 1196 -9.11 -25.43 -32.24
C PHE A 1196 -8.91 -24.82 -33.64
N GLY A 1197 -8.41 -23.59 -33.74
CA GLY A 1197 -8.20 -22.89 -35.01
C GLY A 1197 -9.27 -21.86 -35.38
N VAL A 1198 -10.06 -21.43 -34.39
CA VAL A 1198 -11.14 -20.46 -34.55
C VAL A 1198 -10.60 -19.04 -34.33
N LEU A 1199 -10.99 -18.09 -35.17
CA LEU A 1199 -10.50 -16.71 -35.17
C LEU A 1199 -11.56 -15.74 -34.63
N ASP A 1200 -11.10 -14.55 -34.23
CA ASP A 1200 -11.91 -13.38 -33.84
C ASP A 1200 -12.85 -13.57 -32.63
N MET A 1201 -12.69 -14.66 -31.87
CA MET A 1201 -13.52 -14.97 -30.69
C MET A 1201 -13.44 -13.92 -29.56
N THR A 1202 -12.48 -13.01 -29.61
CA THR A 1202 -12.28 -11.95 -28.61
C THR A 1202 -12.80 -10.59 -29.08
N GLY A 1203 -12.95 -10.33 -30.38
CA GLY A 1203 -13.16 -8.98 -30.86
C GLY A 1203 -14.07 -8.90 -32.07
N ASN A 1204 -14.05 -7.74 -32.70
CA ASN A 1204 -14.89 -7.38 -33.84
C ASN A 1204 -16.36 -7.19 -33.45
N VAL A 1205 -17.12 -8.25 -33.17
CA VAL A 1205 -18.51 -8.17 -32.72
C VAL A 1205 -18.79 -9.19 -31.62
N TYR A 1206 -19.65 -8.81 -30.69
CA TYR A 1206 -20.29 -9.78 -29.81
C TYR A 1206 -21.12 -10.76 -30.62
N GLU A 1207 -21.16 -12.01 -30.20
CA GLU A 1207 -21.84 -13.08 -30.94
C GLU A 1207 -23.06 -13.57 -30.16
N TRP A 1208 -24.22 -13.64 -30.83
CA TRP A 1208 -25.41 -14.28 -30.29
C TRP A 1208 -25.17 -15.76 -29.99
N THR A 1209 -25.52 -16.18 -28.77
CA THR A 1209 -25.42 -17.56 -28.29
C THR A 1209 -26.70 -17.99 -27.57
N ARG A 1210 -26.93 -19.30 -27.50
CA ARG A 1210 -27.96 -19.87 -26.64
C ARG A 1210 -27.43 -20.03 -25.23
N SER A 1211 -28.18 -19.52 -24.27
CA SER A 1211 -27.85 -19.62 -22.86
C SER A 1211 -27.71 -21.07 -22.43
N ALA A 1212 -26.64 -21.33 -21.68
CA ALA A 1212 -26.45 -22.59 -20.97
C ALA A 1212 -27.18 -22.60 -19.62
N ALA A 1213 -27.59 -21.44 -19.10
CA ALA A 1213 -28.21 -21.27 -17.79
C ALA A 1213 -29.76 -21.24 -17.83
N ALA A 1214 -30.34 -20.68 -18.89
CA ALA A 1214 -31.78 -20.50 -19.02
C ALA A 1214 -32.16 -20.38 -20.51
N PRO A 1215 -32.90 -21.33 -21.10
CA PRO A 1215 -33.15 -21.38 -22.55
C PRO A 1215 -33.75 -20.10 -23.17
N ASP A 1216 -34.48 -19.31 -22.38
CA ASP A 1216 -35.16 -18.10 -22.82
C ASP A 1216 -34.28 -16.83 -22.69
N GLU A 1217 -33.08 -16.93 -22.11
CA GLU A 1217 -32.14 -15.81 -22.04
C GLU A 1217 -31.41 -15.65 -23.38
N ALA A 1218 -31.52 -14.45 -23.95
CA ALA A 1218 -30.72 -14.02 -25.07
C ALA A 1218 -29.35 -13.52 -24.58
N ILE A 1219 -28.29 -14.22 -24.97
CA ILE A 1219 -26.94 -13.97 -24.47
C ILE A 1219 -26.00 -13.67 -25.62
N VAL A 1220 -25.16 -12.66 -25.41
CA VAL A 1220 -24.01 -12.41 -26.27
C VAL A 1220 -22.69 -12.71 -25.56
N ARG A 1221 -21.74 -13.22 -26.34
CA ARG A 1221 -20.40 -13.66 -25.90
C ARG A 1221 -19.31 -13.03 -26.75
N GLY A 1222 -18.08 -13.03 -26.24
CA GLY A 1222 -16.91 -12.46 -26.94
C GLY A 1222 -16.70 -10.99 -26.63
N GLY A 1223 -16.46 -10.19 -27.66
CA GLY A 1223 -16.13 -8.78 -27.53
C GLY A 1223 -16.29 -8.04 -28.85
N ALA A 1224 -16.27 -6.71 -28.81
CA ALA A 1224 -16.41 -5.90 -30.01
C ALA A 1224 -15.41 -4.73 -30.03
N TRP A 1225 -15.24 -4.14 -31.21
CA TRP A 1225 -14.25 -3.10 -31.55
C TRP A 1225 -14.27 -1.83 -30.67
N TYR A 1226 -15.27 -1.65 -29.82
CA TYR A 1226 -15.42 -0.49 -28.91
C TYR A 1226 -15.21 -0.81 -27.43
N TYR A 1227 -15.08 -2.09 -27.07
CA TYR A 1227 -15.06 -2.52 -25.67
C TYR A 1227 -13.63 -2.74 -25.16
N ASP A 1228 -13.44 -2.53 -23.85
CA ASP A 1228 -12.13 -2.66 -23.22
C ASP A 1228 -11.72 -4.12 -23.02
N GLN A 1229 -10.43 -4.32 -22.78
CA GLN A 1229 -9.80 -5.63 -22.55
C GLN A 1229 -10.53 -6.53 -21.53
N LEU A 1230 -11.14 -5.98 -20.47
CA LEU A 1230 -11.85 -6.79 -19.49
C LEU A 1230 -13.17 -7.33 -20.05
N SER A 1231 -13.88 -6.47 -20.78
CA SER A 1231 -15.19 -6.76 -21.39
C SER A 1231 -15.08 -7.75 -22.56
N VAL A 1232 -13.93 -7.85 -23.20
CA VAL A 1232 -13.72 -8.74 -24.36
C VAL A 1232 -13.14 -10.12 -23.99
N SER A 1233 -13.04 -10.43 -22.71
CA SER A 1233 -12.49 -11.72 -22.25
C SER A 1233 -13.47 -12.88 -22.45
N ILE A 1234 -12.94 -14.10 -22.67
CA ILE A 1234 -13.73 -15.32 -22.89
C ILE A 1234 -14.90 -15.51 -21.90
N PRO A 1235 -14.71 -15.36 -20.57
CA PRO A 1235 -15.79 -15.64 -19.63
C PRO A 1235 -16.90 -14.59 -19.63
N ASN A 1236 -16.71 -13.42 -20.27
CA ASN A 1236 -17.71 -12.38 -20.25
C ASN A 1236 -19.02 -12.86 -20.90
N ARG A 1237 -20.12 -12.72 -20.16
CA ARG A 1237 -21.47 -13.03 -20.63
C ARG A 1237 -22.36 -11.81 -20.39
N THR A 1238 -23.08 -11.40 -21.41
CA THR A 1238 -24.03 -10.28 -21.31
C THR A 1238 -25.41 -10.75 -21.75
N VAL A 1239 -26.38 -10.59 -20.87
CA VAL A 1239 -27.80 -10.81 -21.19
C VAL A 1239 -28.31 -9.56 -21.90
N VAL A 1240 -28.96 -9.75 -23.04
CA VAL A 1240 -29.46 -8.67 -23.91
C VAL A 1240 -30.92 -8.97 -24.23
N GLU A 1241 -31.77 -7.96 -24.43
CA GLU A 1241 -33.15 -8.21 -24.87
C GLU A 1241 -33.14 -8.82 -26.29
N PRO A 1242 -33.90 -9.90 -26.59
CA PRO A 1242 -33.84 -10.62 -27.86
C PRO A 1242 -33.98 -9.75 -29.11
N GLU A 1243 -34.83 -8.72 -29.05
CA GLU A 1243 -35.14 -7.81 -30.16
C GLU A 1243 -34.07 -6.72 -30.37
N THR A 1244 -33.08 -6.63 -29.48
CA THR A 1244 -32.04 -5.60 -29.55
C THR A 1244 -31.24 -5.73 -30.83
N ARG A 1245 -31.13 -4.62 -31.57
CA ARG A 1245 -30.17 -4.46 -32.66
C ARG A 1245 -29.13 -3.44 -32.23
N ASP A 1246 -27.87 -3.86 -32.15
CA ASP A 1246 -26.74 -3.01 -31.82
C ASP A 1246 -25.62 -3.17 -32.87
N VAL A 1247 -24.93 -2.07 -33.18
CA VAL A 1247 -23.85 -2.03 -34.19
C VAL A 1247 -22.64 -2.90 -33.81
N THR A 1248 -22.60 -3.43 -32.59
CA THR A 1248 -21.54 -4.29 -32.07
C THR A 1248 -21.96 -5.74 -31.89
N ILE A 1249 -23.20 -6.11 -32.22
CA ILE A 1249 -23.72 -7.48 -32.06
C ILE A 1249 -23.95 -8.13 -33.43
N GLY A 1250 -23.32 -9.29 -33.63
CA GLY A 1250 -23.41 -10.15 -34.80
C GLY A 1250 -23.67 -11.61 -34.41
N LEU A 1251 -23.22 -12.55 -35.25
CA LEU A 1251 -23.32 -13.98 -34.93
C LEU A 1251 -22.19 -14.82 -35.51
N ARG A 1252 -22.07 -16.02 -34.93
CA ARG A 1252 -21.36 -17.17 -35.49
C ARG A 1252 -22.26 -18.39 -35.48
N VAL A 1253 -22.04 -19.29 -36.44
CA VAL A 1253 -22.89 -20.47 -36.64
C VAL A 1253 -22.22 -21.71 -36.09
N CYS A 1254 -22.99 -22.52 -35.36
CA CYS A 1254 -22.62 -23.88 -34.97
C CYS A 1254 -23.54 -24.91 -35.66
N ALA A 1255 -23.10 -26.16 -35.75
CA ALA A 1255 -23.94 -27.28 -36.19
C ALA A 1255 -23.57 -28.57 -35.46
N ASP A 1256 -24.55 -29.45 -35.24
CA ASP A 1256 -24.31 -30.77 -34.63
C ASP A 1256 -23.39 -31.62 -35.53
N PHE A 1257 -22.45 -32.36 -34.91
CA PHE A 1257 -21.61 -33.31 -35.64
C PHE A 1257 -21.45 -34.65 -34.90
N PRO A 1258 -21.85 -35.79 -35.52
CA PRO A 1258 -22.48 -35.90 -36.83
C PRO A 1258 -23.86 -35.20 -36.86
N PRO A 1259 -24.35 -34.76 -38.04
CA PRO A 1259 -25.68 -34.16 -38.16
C PRO A 1259 -26.75 -35.13 -37.66
N ARG A 1260 -27.73 -34.63 -36.91
CA ARG A 1260 -28.85 -35.43 -36.38
C ARG A 1260 -29.83 -35.87 -37.45
#